data_AF-A0A831XTD5-F1
#
_entry.id   AF-A0A831XTD5-F1
#
_cell.length_a   1.000
_cell.length_b   1.000
_cell.length_c   1.000
_cell.angle_alpha   90.00
_cell.angle_beta   90.00
_cell.angle_gamma   90.00
#
_symmetry.space_group_name_H-M   'P 1'
#
loop_
_entity.id
_entity.type
_entity.pdbx_description
1 polymer ?
#
loop_
_entity_poly.entity_id
_entity_poly.type
_entity_poly.pdbx_seq_one_letter_code
_entity_poly.pdbx_strand_id
1 'polypeptide(L)'
;MGRHVAGRWTSGSCVVALVTAVCFAADPEPDSVKLFIKQDRMYRVTGAQLAEAFEDCNKASQAKEQLGPELLTLGAAAQDEEDETSALGALGDFQGTLNAGVSVVEAADAPGVQGAGRYCLRVVRQAEGRSSVGLTRHWFLLEPNKRYQLSCLVFHNDEESMFLMHAYSERTNYHDTLDRETNEYFSTAPPGQWARIAAEFWTPDIGACEYMFAVSNFVTTCGPWYVDGPSVREVGHVTERRPYRPKTAAEDALRLEDLHVDRINLYSAGHTVPVLLEGIGPDGTLHPETTITFWGDAPRGEETWNDPFTTENAYTLRFNSPDAPHRFEERDAKEIPSHHHPVATTYPRTAHLEHDSLLQHYQEFVGYPTDRRMWCRFKSPPRATGHELELDLLPDVADGTQPTAFRMLLWGSSHLPKEPDHDWHVRLNDGFLGHARWDDRRHLLFESEAVGTYFKPDEVNVLRFVNVHEDHSPDVITLDWIEIDYVATFEPLREYVLNDDPANHAVRTMPHFVGASIRVYDGTAGVALTVPTHRSRRTGLYYAEYYYPFTGGPRRFRAVGPKGYQAPERLQLGYSSHLRGITQVPEYLVIAHAQFMPSLEPLLELRRAQGLDVLAVDVEDVYDEYNNGVFSPEAIRRFLDDLLAKAGNLRYVFLVGDATYDYAGLRDGTPNFVPTHQQLVKELSIEHAPTFAQDDYFVYGTGGEGRLPKAAVGRLPCSRIEAIEAYIAKVLEYEQGPAPLASSDERAWYKRAVLISSPE
;
A
#
# COMPACT_ATOMS: atom_id res chain seq x y z
N MET A 1 58.06 23.87 21.58
CA MET A 1 58.54 23.54 20.22
C MET A 1 57.54 22.59 19.58
N GLY A 2 57.47 22.51 18.24
CA GLY A 2 56.71 21.46 17.53
C GLY A 2 55.19 21.49 17.70
N ARG A 3 54.49 22.44 17.06
CA ARG A 3 53.08 22.22 16.68
C ARG A 3 53.08 21.45 15.35
N HIS A 4 52.40 20.31 15.29
CA HIS A 4 51.81 19.83 14.04
C HIS A 4 50.29 19.83 14.20
N VAL A 5 49.60 20.40 13.22
CA VAL A 5 48.13 20.46 13.19
C VAL A 5 47.65 19.36 12.25
N ALA A 6 47.00 18.34 12.80
CA ALA A 6 46.10 17.49 12.04
C ALA A 6 44.72 18.18 12.08
N GLY A 7 44.31 18.74 10.94
CA GLY A 7 43.04 19.47 10.85
C GLY A 7 41.83 18.55 10.90
N ARG A 8 40.72 19.05 11.44
CA ARG A 8 39.39 18.44 11.20
C ARG A 8 39.13 18.45 9.68
N TRP A 9 38.79 17.31 9.11
CA TRP A 9 37.98 17.29 7.90
C TRP A 9 36.51 17.25 8.33
N THR A 10 35.83 18.37 8.16
CA THR A 10 34.37 18.47 8.26
C THR A 10 33.74 17.83 7.03
N SER A 11 32.59 17.17 7.21
CA SER A 11 31.69 16.70 6.14
C SER A 11 32.40 16.00 4.97
N GLY A 12 32.56 14.68 5.07
CA GLY A 12 33.09 13.83 3.99
C GLY A 12 32.19 13.86 2.75
N SER A 13 32.40 14.86 1.89
CA SER A 13 31.62 15.09 0.68
C SER A 13 31.95 14.07 -0.40
N CYS A 14 31.51 12.81 -0.22
CA CYS A 14 31.59 11.81 -1.29
C CYS A 14 30.76 12.27 -2.50
N VAL A 15 31.24 11.97 -3.70
CA VAL A 15 30.62 12.34 -4.97
C VAL A 15 30.72 11.15 -5.93
N VAL A 16 29.66 10.91 -6.71
CA VAL A 16 29.50 9.75 -7.57
C VAL A 16 28.90 10.21 -8.90
N ALA A 17 29.54 9.85 -10.01
CA ALA A 17 28.99 10.04 -11.35
C ALA A 17 28.63 8.68 -11.95
N LEU A 18 27.56 8.66 -12.73
CA LEU A 18 27.33 7.64 -13.75
C LEU A 18 27.40 8.35 -15.12
N VAL A 19 27.88 7.65 -16.15
CA VAL A 19 27.84 8.13 -17.53
C VAL A 19 27.00 7.16 -18.34
N THR A 20 25.90 7.66 -18.90
CA THR A 20 25.00 6.87 -19.76
C THR A 20 25.76 6.42 -21.00
N ALA A 21 25.98 5.11 -21.09
CA ALA A 21 26.65 4.41 -22.18
C ALA A 21 25.93 3.08 -22.47
N VAL A 22 24.60 3.14 -22.62
CA VAL A 22 23.77 1.96 -22.88
C VAL A 22 24.07 1.46 -24.29
N CYS A 23 24.57 0.23 -24.37
CA CYS A 23 24.75 -0.51 -25.60
C CYS A 23 23.68 -1.60 -25.70
N PHE A 24 23.07 -1.75 -26.87
CA PHE A 24 22.27 -2.91 -27.24
C PHE A 24 23.00 -3.73 -28.32
N ALA A 25 23.38 -4.96 -27.98
CA ALA A 25 24.03 -5.89 -28.90
C ALA A 25 23.16 -7.15 -29.08
N ALA A 26 22.50 -7.27 -30.24
CA ALA A 26 21.60 -8.38 -30.58
C ALA A 26 22.31 -9.66 -31.07
N ASP A 27 23.62 -9.59 -31.32
CA ASP A 27 24.53 -10.71 -31.61
C ASP A 27 25.99 -10.30 -31.32
N PRO A 28 26.86 -11.21 -30.87
CA PRO A 28 28.22 -10.90 -30.46
C PRO A 28 29.22 -10.72 -31.62
N GLU A 29 28.82 -10.93 -32.88
CA GLU A 29 29.73 -10.88 -34.03
C GLU A 29 30.42 -9.51 -34.21
N PRO A 30 31.65 -9.46 -34.76
CA PRO A 30 32.38 -8.20 -34.99
C PRO A 30 31.67 -7.23 -35.93
N ASP A 31 30.92 -7.75 -36.91
CA ASP A 31 30.24 -6.94 -37.92
C ASP A 31 28.77 -6.64 -37.57
N SER A 32 28.27 -7.10 -36.41
CA SER A 32 26.89 -6.83 -35.99
C SER A 32 26.70 -5.35 -35.66
N VAL A 33 25.55 -4.79 -36.05
CA VAL A 33 25.26 -3.36 -35.94
C VAL A 33 24.47 -3.09 -34.65
N LYS A 34 25.01 -2.21 -33.81
CA LYS A 34 24.62 -2.02 -32.41
C LYS A 34 24.14 -0.58 -32.17
N LEU A 35 23.21 -0.41 -31.23
CA LEU A 35 22.76 0.91 -30.78
C LEU A 35 23.53 1.31 -29.53
N PHE A 36 24.15 2.48 -29.56
CA PHE A 36 24.97 3.02 -28.48
C PHE A 36 24.45 4.41 -28.09
N ILE A 37 24.14 4.63 -26.81
CA ILE A 37 23.46 5.84 -26.35
C ILE A 37 24.34 6.63 -25.39
N LYS A 38 24.60 7.90 -25.72
CA LYS A 38 25.40 8.85 -24.93
C LYS A 38 24.83 10.26 -25.08
N GLN A 39 24.57 10.93 -23.95
CA GLN A 39 24.24 12.37 -23.88
C GLN A 39 23.18 12.78 -24.92
N ASP A 40 21.95 12.26 -24.73
CA ASP A 40 20.76 12.48 -25.56
C ASP A 40 20.89 12.07 -27.04
N ARG A 41 21.91 11.28 -27.40
CA ARG A 41 22.18 10.86 -28.78
C ARG A 41 22.33 9.34 -28.90
N MET A 42 21.63 8.79 -29.88
CA MET A 42 21.75 7.39 -30.30
C MET A 42 22.67 7.29 -31.51
N TYR A 43 23.71 6.49 -31.40
CA TYR A 43 24.69 6.20 -32.44
C TYR A 43 24.54 4.74 -32.90
N ARG A 44 24.81 4.49 -34.18
CA ARG A 44 24.74 3.17 -34.79
C ARG A 44 26.17 2.72 -35.16
N VAL A 45 26.72 1.79 -34.38
CA VAL A 45 28.15 1.39 -34.43
C VAL A 45 28.29 -0.11 -34.73
N THR A 46 29.40 -0.56 -35.31
CA THR A 46 29.65 -2.01 -35.50
C THR A 46 30.23 -2.66 -34.25
N GLY A 47 30.18 -3.99 -34.17
CA GLY A 47 30.73 -4.76 -33.06
C GLY A 47 32.23 -4.54 -32.85
N ALA A 48 33.01 -4.36 -33.91
CA ALA A 48 34.43 -4.03 -33.87
C ALA A 48 34.69 -2.60 -33.35
N GLN A 49 33.83 -1.64 -33.71
CA GLN A 49 33.91 -0.25 -33.24
C GLN A 49 33.47 -0.09 -31.78
N LEU A 50 32.75 -1.07 -31.19
CA LEU A 50 32.19 -0.93 -29.84
C LEU A 50 33.26 -0.73 -28.76
N ALA A 51 34.39 -1.43 -28.85
CA ALA A 51 35.49 -1.26 -27.90
C ALA A 51 36.13 0.13 -27.99
N GLU A 52 36.33 0.62 -29.23
CA GLU A 52 36.83 1.97 -29.51
C GLU A 52 35.84 3.03 -29.01
N ALA A 53 34.53 2.85 -29.23
CA ALA A 53 33.49 3.76 -28.73
C ALA A 53 33.42 3.83 -27.19
N PHE A 54 33.64 2.71 -26.48
CA PHE A 54 33.78 2.71 -25.01
C PHE A 54 35.08 3.38 -24.56
N GLU A 55 36.21 3.10 -25.21
CA GLU A 55 37.50 3.70 -24.87
C GLU A 55 37.52 5.21 -25.15
N ASP A 56 36.86 5.65 -26.21
CA ASP A 56 36.65 7.06 -26.52
C ASP A 56 35.65 7.71 -25.59
N CYS A 57 34.67 7.01 -25.00
CA CYS A 57 33.89 7.59 -23.91
C CYS A 57 34.74 7.91 -22.67
N ASN A 58 35.83 7.17 -22.44
CA ASN A 58 36.82 7.48 -21.39
C ASN A 58 37.80 8.62 -21.78
N LYS A 59 37.86 9.02 -23.07
CA LYS A 59 38.72 10.12 -23.57
C LYS A 59 37.95 11.39 -23.94
N ALA A 60 36.67 11.27 -24.26
CA ALA A 60 35.86 12.30 -24.92
C ALA A 60 35.29 13.37 -23.98
N SER A 61 36.09 13.81 -23.01
CA SER A 61 35.92 15.13 -22.37
C SER A 61 36.28 16.28 -23.33
N GLN A 62 36.84 15.98 -24.52
CA GLN A 62 36.97 16.90 -25.65
C GLN A 62 36.66 16.21 -27.00
N ALA A 63 35.38 16.12 -27.39
CA ALA A 63 34.99 15.62 -28.72
C ALA A 63 33.72 16.31 -29.26
N LYS A 64 33.88 17.40 -30.02
CA LYS A 64 32.77 18.12 -30.69
C LYS A 64 32.91 18.20 -32.22
N GLU A 65 33.85 17.44 -32.81
CA GLU A 65 34.37 17.73 -34.16
C GLU A 65 34.48 16.54 -35.13
N GLN A 66 34.17 15.29 -34.73
CA GLN A 66 34.47 14.09 -35.54
C GLN A 66 33.26 13.29 -36.08
N LEU A 67 32.02 13.64 -35.71
CA LEU A 67 30.83 12.97 -36.23
C LEU A 67 30.07 13.90 -37.18
N GLY A 68 29.89 13.45 -38.42
CA GLY A 68 29.35 14.22 -39.54
C GLY A 68 27.84 14.49 -39.45
N PRO A 69 27.26 15.13 -40.49
CA PRO A 69 25.94 15.76 -40.42
C PRO A 69 24.72 14.81 -40.36
N GLU A 70 24.91 13.49 -40.30
CA GLU A 70 23.81 12.52 -40.22
C GLU A 70 23.45 12.18 -38.76
N LEU A 71 22.78 13.13 -38.11
CA LEU A 71 22.04 12.92 -36.86
C LEU A 71 20.54 12.96 -37.14
N LEU A 72 19.82 11.89 -36.75
CA LEU A 72 18.37 11.81 -36.90
C LEU A 72 17.68 12.74 -35.89
N THR A 73 17.08 13.83 -36.37
CA THR A 73 16.19 14.68 -35.58
C THR A 73 14.81 14.05 -35.44
N LEU A 74 14.38 13.77 -34.21
CA LEU A 74 12.96 13.56 -33.91
C LEU A 74 12.19 14.89 -33.98
N GLY A 75 10.93 14.83 -34.39
CA GLY A 75 10.08 16.01 -34.59
C GLY A 75 9.59 16.63 -33.28
N ALA A 76 9.52 17.96 -33.22
CA ALA A 76 9.16 18.71 -32.02
C ALA A 76 7.64 18.89 -31.85
N ALA A 77 7.14 18.74 -30.61
CA ALA A 77 5.81 19.20 -30.18
C ALA A 77 5.68 19.30 -28.64
N ALA A 78 6.45 20.18 -27.98
CA ALA A 78 6.16 20.68 -26.63
C ALA A 78 6.92 21.99 -26.37
N GLN A 79 6.22 23.05 -25.99
CA GLN A 79 6.75 24.30 -25.43
C GLN A 79 5.92 24.67 -24.19
N ASP A 80 6.59 25.09 -23.10
CA ASP A 80 6.58 26.45 -22.49
C ASP A 80 5.21 27.17 -22.35
N GLU A 81 4.82 27.93 -21.31
CA GLU A 81 5.36 28.55 -20.05
C GLU A 81 4.10 29.03 -19.24
N GLU A 82 4.00 29.48 -17.97
CA GLU A 82 4.83 29.79 -16.77
C GLU A 82 3.82 29.92 -15.57
N ASP A 83 4.11 29.80 -14.25
CA ASP A 83 4.74 28.69 -13.50
C ASP A 83 3.66 28.02 -12.59
N GLU A 84 3.35 28.31 -11.31
CA GLU A 84 3.99 29.06 -10.20
C GLU A 84 4.14 28.09 -8.99
N THR A 85 5.37 27.74 -8.60
CA THR A 85 5.64 26.72 -7.56
C THR A 85 5.46 27.18 -6.11
N SER A 86 5.46 26.22 -5.17
CA SER A 86 6.06 26.43 -3.84
C SER A 86 7.21 25.44 -3.55
N ALA A 87 8.31 25.59 -4.30
CA ALA A 87 9.67 25.16 -3.95
C ALA A 87 9.87 23.72 -3.43
N LEU A 88 9.92 22.73 -4.34
CA LEU A 88 10.85 21.57 -4.27
C LEU A 88 10.87 20.76 -5.58
N GLY A 89 9.75 20.68 -6.31
CA GLY A 89 9.57 19.87 -7.52
C GLY A 89 10.22 20.40 -8.82
N ALA A 90 11.37 21.06 -8.74
CA ALA A 90 12.05 21.67 -9.91
C ALA A 90 13.03 20.73 -10.65
N LEU A 91 13.01 19.43 -10.34
CA LEU A 91 13.78 18.39 -11.02
C LEU A 91 12.82 17.22 -11.32
N GLY A 92 12.38 17.12 -12.57
CA GLY A 92 11.47 16.06 -13.02
C GLY A 92 12.11 14.67 -12.93
N ASP A 93 11.24 13.66 -12.81
CA ASP A 93 11.56 12.23 -12.94
C ASP A 93 12.58 11.63 -11.93
N PHE A 94 12.68 12.22 -10.73
CA PHE A 94 13.28 11.57 -9.56
C PHE A 94 12.21 11.15 -8.54
N GLN A 95 11.89 9.85 -8.49
CA GLN A 95 11.23 9.22 -7.33
C GLN A 95 12.30 8.59 -6.42
N GLY A 96 12.77 9.36 -5.44
CA GLY A 96 13.50 8.80 -4.31
C GLY A 96 12.57 8.00 -3.41
N THR A 97 13.05 6.89 -2.85
CA THR A 97 12.38 6.24 -1.72
C THR A 97 12.35 7.21 -0.54
N LEU A 98 11.24 7.24 0.23
CA LEU A 98 11.00 8.19 1.32
C LEU A 98 12.06 8.18 2.44
N ASN A 99 12.93 7.16 2.46
CA ASN A 99 13.82 6.80 3.54
C ASN A 99 15.32 7.11 3.28
N ALA A 100 15.64 7.90 2.25
CA ALA A 100 17.01 8.39 2.04
C ALA A 100 17.03 9.88 1.66
N GLY A 101 17.78 10.69 2.41
CA GLY A 101 18.04 12.08 2.05
C GLY A 101 19.13 12.17 1.00
N VAL A 102 18.83 12.69 -0.20
CA VAL A 102 19.72 12.71 -1.37
C VAL A 102 19.78 14.13 -1.95
N SER A 103 20.96 14.60 -2.41
CA SER A 103 21.14 15.97 -2.95
C SER A 103 22.03 16.02 -4.19
N VAL A 104 21.58 16.61 -5.30
CA VAL A 104 22.38 16.78 -6.54
C VAL A 104 23.66 17.62 -6.29
N VAL A 105 24.75 17.29 -6.99
CA VAL A 105 26.04 18.01 -7.05
C VAL A 105 26.51 18.09 -8.51
N GLU A 106 27.32 19.06 -8.88
CA GLU A 106 27.91 19.19 -10.23
C GLU A 106 29.09 18.24 -10.46
N ALA A 107 29.26 17.74 -11.69
CA ALA A 107 30.38 16.86 -12.04
C ALA A 107 31.76 17.56 -12.04
N ALA A 108 31.78 18.90 -12.01
CA ALA A 108 33.00 19.68 -11.81
C ALA A 108 33.52 19.62 -10.37
N ASP A 109 32.64 19.46 -9.38
CA ASP A 109 32.95 19.46 -7.94
C ASP A 109 33.28 18.04 -7.40
N ALA A 110 33.55 17.10 -8.31
CA ALA A 110 33.53 15.67 -8.07
C ALA A 110 34.92 15.01 -8.26
N PRO A 111 35.63 14.63 -7.18
CA PRO A 111 36.94 13.98 -7.28
C PRO A 111 36.86 12.63 -8.01
N GLY A 112 37.69 12.44 -9.04
CA GLY A 112 37.81 11.18 -9.79
C GLY A 112 36.89 11.02 -11.00
N VAL A 113 35.93 11.92 -11.23
CA VAL A 113 34.90 11.79 -12.29
C VAL A 113 34.77 13.04 -13.18
N GLN A 114 35.86 13.81 -13.32
CA GLN A 114 35.89 15.01 -14.16
C GLN A 114 35.61 14.68 -15.65
N GLY A 115 34.63 15.39 -16.24
CA GLY A 115 34.21 15.17 -17.63
C GLY A 115 33.11 14.12 -17.82
N ALA A 116 32.53 13.61 -16.72
CA ALA A 116 31.33 12.78 -16.73
C ALA A 116 30.05 13.54 -17.15
N GLY A 117 28.90 12.88 -17.00
CA GLY A 117 27.57 13.43 -17.26
C GLY A 117 27.22 14.64 -16.38
N ARG A 118 26.09 15.26 -16.69
CA ARG A 118 25.65 16.60 -16.25
C ARG A 118 25.59 16.79 -14.73
N TYR A 119 25.35 15.73 -13.96
CA TYR A 119 25.27 15.76 -12.51
C TYR A 119 25.98 14.58 -11.86
N CYS A 120 26.36 14.78 -10.61
CA CYS A 120 26.71 13.73 -9.67
C CYS A 120 25.76 13.85 -8.49
N LEU A 121 24.87 12.89 -8.27
CA LEU A 121 24.14 12.77 -7.01
C LEU A 121 24.99 11.92 -5.76
N ARG A 122 24.79 11.83 -3.48
CA ARG A 122 25.38 11.63 -2.11
C ARG A 122 24.15 11.27 -1.28
N VAL A 123 24.17 10.14 -0.61
CA VAL A 123 23.29 9.93 0.54
C VAL A 123 23.74 10.90 1.64
N VAL A 124 22.90 11.89 1.94
CA VAL A 124 23.08 12.93 2.97
C VAL A 124 22.48 12.47 4.31
N ARG A 125 21.47 11.60 4.25
CA ARG A 125 20.96 10.79 5.37
C ARG A 125 20.54 9.42 4.85
N GLN A 126 20.95 8.39 5.58
CA GLN A 126 20.40 7.04 5.50
C GLN A 126 19.34 6.91 6.62
N ALA A 127 18.19 6.31 6.35
CA ALA A 127 17.32 5.77 7.39
C ALA A 127 17.61 4.28 7.61
N GLU A 128 17.13 3.72 8.71
CA GLU A 128 17.36 2.32 9.05
C GLU A 128 16.76 1.35 8.01
N GLY A 129 17.42 0.20 7.82
CA GLY A 129 17.00 -0.83 6.87
C GLY A 129 17.57 -0.67 5.46
N ARG A 130 16.84 -1.24 4.47
CA ARG A 130 17.28 -1.27 3.06
C ARG A 130 16.92 0.01 2.34
N SER A 131 17.88 0.92 2.20
CA SER A 131 17.76 2.07 1.29
C SER A 131 18.11 1.67 -0.14
N SER A 132 17.14 1.74 -1.06
CA SER A 132 17.38 1.61 -2.50
C SER A 132 17.28 2.97 -3.19
N VAL A 133 18.22 3.26 -4.09
CA VAL A 133 18.14 4.43 -4.97
C VAL A 133 17.93 3.94 -6.40
N GLY A 134 16.73 4.16 -6.91
CA GLY A 134 16.35 3.89 -8.30
C GLY A 134 16.68 5.07 -9.22
N LEU A 135 16.99 4.77 -10.47
CA LEU A 135 17.31 5.75 -11.52
C LEU A 135 16.41 5.56 -12.75
N THR A 136 16.59 6.42 -13.75
CA THR A 136 15.69 6.61 -14.90
C THR A 136 15.20 5.31 -15.53
N ARG A 137 13.88 5.22 -15.70
CA ARG A 137 13.17 4.17 -16.44
C ARG A 137 13.19 4.49 -17.93
N HIS A 138 14.09 3.89 -18.70
CA HIS A 138 14.17 4.13 -20.15
C HIS A 138 13.55 2.97 -20.94
N TRP A 139 12.54 3.25 -21.76
CA TRP A 139 11.86 2.27 -22.62
C TRP A 139 12.49 2.19 -24.02
N PHE A 140 12.65 0.98 -24.56
CA PHE A 140 13.18 0.74 -25.90
C PHE A 140 12.43 -0.39 -26.61
N LEU A 141 12.00 -0.14 -27.85
CA LEU A 141 11.45 -1.19 -28.72
C LEU A 141 12.57 -2.14 -29.17
N LEU A 142 12.53 -3.39 -28.73
CA LEU A 142 13.50 -4.44 -29.09
C LEU A 142 12.85 -5.53 -29.97
N GLU A 143 13.66 -6.20 -30.78
CA GLU A 143 13.23 -7.33 -31.60
C GLU A 143 13.07 -8.60 -30.73
N PRO A 144 12.07 -9.46 -31.02
CA PRO A 144 11.87 -10.71 -30.28
C PRO A 144 12.91 -11.77 -30.65
N ASN A 145 13.04 -12.81 -29.81
CA ASN A 145 13.94 -13.95 -30.03
C ASN A 145 15.42 -13.54 -30.23
N LYS A 146 15.84 -12.47 -29.56
CA LYS A 146 17.22 -11.95 -29.58
C LYS A 146 17.82 -11.90 -28.18
N ARG A 147 19.09 -12.27 -28.10
CA ARG A 147 19.92 -12.08 -26.90
C ARG A 147 20.44 -10.65 -26.93
N TYR A 148 20.21 -9.88 -25.87
CA TYR A 148 20.72 -8.53 -25.74
C TYR A 148 21.67 -8.45 -24.54
N GLN A 149 22.91 -8.01 -24.80
CA GLN A 149 23.81 -7.58 -23.72
C GLN A 149 23.52 -6.13 -23.38
N LEU A 150 22.92 -5.88 -22.21
CA LEU A 150 22.91 -4.58 -21.56
C LEU A 150 24.26 -4.36 -20.86
N SER A 151 24.81 -3.15 -20.92
CA SER A 151 25.96 -2.78 -20.09
C SER A 151 25.99 -1.29 -19.78
N CYS A 152 26.47 -0.95 -18.60
CA CYS A 152 26.75 0.43 -18.19
C CYS A 152 28.11 0.54 -17.50
N LEU A 153 28.63 1.78 -17.41
CA LEU A 153 29.83 2.11 -16.65
C LEU A 153 29.41 2.71 -15.30
N VAL A 154 29.83 2.07 -14.22
CA VAL A 154 29.56 2.51 -12.84
C VAL A 154 30.85 2.91 -12.14
N PHE A 155 30.74 3.86 -11.23
CA PHE A 155 31.79 4.32 -10.33
C PHE A 155 31.18 4.55 -8.94
N HIS A 156 31.89 4.12 -7.90
CA HIS A 156 31.48 4.29 -6.50
C HIS A 156 32.74 4.32 -5.61
N ASN A 157 32.62 4.76 -4.37
CA ASN A 157 33.72 4.80 -3.39
C ASN A 157 33.42 3.96 -2.13
N ASP A 158 32.43 3.08 -2.20
CA ASP A 158 31.87 2.30 -1.09
C ASP A 158 32.06 0.80 -1.36
N GLU A 159 32.69 0.06 -0.43
CA GLU A 159 32.96 -1.38 -0.57
C GLU A 159 31.69 -2.24 -0.51
N GLU A 160 30.58 -1.74 0.04
CA GLU A 160 29.33 -2.51 0.21
C GLU A 160 28.35 -2.36 -0.98
N SER A 161 28.66 -1.54 -1.98
CA SER A 161 27.75 -1.25 -3.11
C SER A 161 27.40 -2.46 -3.98
N MET A 162 26.09 -2.73 -4.09
CA MET A 162 25.52 -3.76 -4.97
C MET A 162 24.59 -3.14 -6.01
N PHE A 163 24.92 -3.33 -7.29
CA PHE A 163 24.16 -2.84 -8.43
C PHE A 163 23.17 -3.91 -8.90
N LEU A 164 21.90 -3.57 -9.00
CA LEU A 164 20.91 -4.33 -9.76
C LEU A 164 20.74 -3.70 -11.14
N MET A 165 21.00 -4.46 -12.20
CA MET A 165 20.56 -4.15 -13.55
C MET A 165 19.23 -4.89 -13.80
N HIS A 166 18.17 -4.17 -14.12
CA HIS A 166 16.84 -4.74 -14.39
C HIS A 166 16.39 -4.44 -15.81
N ALA A 167 15.94 -5.48 -16.51
CA ALA A 167 15.26 -5.42 -17.80
C ALA A 167 13.81 -5.88 -17.63
N TYR A 168 12.85 -5.12 -18.14
CA TYR A 168 11.42 -5.29 -17.88
C TYR A 168 10.60 -4.95 -19.12
N SER A 169 9.56 -5.71 -19.46
CA SER A 169 8.61 -5.35 -20.52
C SER A 169 7.19 -5.39 -19.97
N GLU A 170 6.40 -4.35 -20.25
CA GLU A 170 4.94 -4.40 -20.16
C GLU A 170 4.35 -4.46 -21.57
N ARG A 171 4.14 -5.69 -22.04
CA ARG A 171 3.15 -5.97 -23.07
C ARG A 171 2.36 -7.21 -22.73
N THR A 172 1.11 -7.20 -23.15
CA THR A 172 0.40 -8.43 -23.47
C THR A 172 0.98 -9.03 -24.74
N ASN A 173 1.33 -10.31 -24.68
CA ASN A 173 1.63 -11.12 -25.85
C ASN A 173 0.34 -11.42 -26.66
N TYR A 174 0.42 -12.27 -27.69
CA TYR A 174 -0.72 -12.68 -28.53
C TYR A 174 -1.80 -13.52 -27.80
N HIS A 175 -1.67 -13.71 -26.49
CA HIS A 175 -2.58 -14.48 -25.62
C HIS A 175 -3.15 -13.66 -24.45
N ASP A 176 -2.96 -12.33 -24.44
CA ASP A 176 -3.43 -11.38 -23.41
C ASP A 176 -2.80 -11.53 -22.01
N THR A 177 -1.84 -12.44 -21.82
CA THR A 177 -1.06 -12.51 -20.58
C THR A 177 -0.03 -11.39 -20.53
N LEU A 178 0.05 -10.71 -19.39
CA LEU A 178 1.08 -9.74 -19.04
C LEU A 178 2.41 -10.49 -18.82
N ASP A 179 3.22 -10.63 -19.87
CA ASP A 179 4.53 -11.31 -19.81
C ASP A 179 5.56 -10.42 -19.11
N ARG A 180 5.51 -10.42 -17.77
CA ARG A 180 6.49 -9.75 -16.90
C ARG A 180 7.80 -10.54 -16.85
N GLU A 181 8.53 -10.52 -17.96
CA GLU A 181 9.95 -10.92 -18.05
C GLU A 181 10.83 -9.92 -17.29
N THR A 182 10.84 -10.03 -15.96
CA THR A 182 11.73 -9.29 -15.04
C THR A 182 13.11 -9.96 -15.01
N ASN A 183 14.03 -9.52 -15.84
CA ASN A 183 15.40 -10.04 -15.88
C ASN A 183 16.30 -9.21 -14.95
N GLU A 184 16.50 -9.71 -13.72
CA GLU A 184 17.30 -9.09 -12.66
C GLU A 184 18.73 -9.64 -12.60
N TYR A 185 19.73 -8.75 -12.70
CA TYR A 185 21.15 -9.08 -12.63
C TYR A 185 21.87 -8.25 -11.57
N PHE A 186 22.23 -8.90 -10.45
CA PHE A 186 23.05 -8.31 -9.41
C PHE A 186 24.54 -8.35 -9.78
N SER A 187 25.26 -7.25 -9.52
CA SER A 187 26.68 -7.09 -9.80
C SER A 187 27.36 -6.21 -8.75
N THR A 188 28.67 -6.38 -8.59
CA THR A 188 29.52 -5.53 -7.73
C THR A 188 30.69 -4.99 -8.54
N ALA A 189 31.25 -3.88 -8.08
CA ALA A 189 32.40 -3.23 -8.72
C ALA A 189 33.48 -2.89 -7.67
N PRO A 190 34.74 -2.65 -8.08
CA PRO A 190 35.78 -2.18 -7.16
C PRO A 190 35.63 -0.67 -6.90
N PRO A 191 35.62 -0.22 -5.63
CA PRO A 191 35.50 1.20 -5.31
C PRO A 191 36.74 2.00 -5.75
N GLY A 192 36.52 3.29 -6.03
CA GLY A 192 37.54 4.21 -6.54
C GLY A 192 37.98 3.94 -7.98
N GLN A 193 37.30 3.04 -8.70
CA GLN A 193 37.62 2.64 -10.07
C GLN A 193 36.36 2.61 -10.94
N TRP A 194 36.52 2.85 -12.24
CA TRP A 194 35.46 2.68 -13.22
C TRP A 194 35.32 1.20 -13.59
N ALA A 195 34.12 0.65 -13.41
CA ALA A 195 33.80 -0.73 -13.77
C ALA A 195 32.70 -0.77 -14.83
N ARG A 196 32.84 -1.64 -15.83
CA ARG A 196 31.75 -2.00 -16.73
C ARG A 196 31.00 -3.18 -16.15
N ILE A 197 29.78 -2.96 -15.69
CA ILE A 197 28.84 -4.04 -15.37
C ILE A 197 28.00 -4.36 -16.60
N ALA A 198 27.71 -5.64 -16.81
CA ALA A 198 27.00 -6.12 -17.99
C ALA A 198 26.10 -7.31 -17.62
N ALA A 199 24.93 -7.35 -18.25
CA ALA A 199 23.90 -8.37 -18.09
C ALA A 199 23.45 -8.83 -19.48
N GLU A 200 23.16 -10.11 -19.66
CA GLU A 200 22.65 -10.65 -20.92
C GLU A 200 21.26 -11.23 -20.72
N PHE A 201 20.26 -10.51 -21.23
CA PHE A 201 18.85 -10.93 -21.18
C PHE A 201 18.40 -11.45 -22.55
N TRP A 202 17.34 -12.24 -22.56
CA TRP A 202 16.71 -12.77 -23.78
C TRP A 202 15.37 -12.07 -23.99
N THR A 203 14.99 -11.80 -25.24
CA THR A 203 13.62 -11.36 -25.57
C THR A 203 12.78 -12.56 -26.01
N PRO A 204 11.64 -12.87 -25.36
CA PRO A 204 10.74 -13.93 -25.81
C PRO A 204 10.14 -13.68 -27.21
N ASP A 205 9.53 -14.72 -27.78
CA ASP A 205 8.99 -14.76 -29.15
C ASP A 205 7.62 -14.08 -29.30
N ILE A 206 7.48 -12.86 -28.78
CA ILE A 206 6.17 -12.17 -28.61
C ILE A 206 6.00 -10.92 -29.49
N GLY A 207 6.81 -10.79 -30.54
CA GLY A 207 6.86 -9.60 -31.40
C GLY A 207 7.72 -8.48 -30.81
N ALA A 208 7.97 -7.43 -31.60
CA ALA A 208 8.80 -6.31 -31.15
C ALA A 208 8.06 -5.50 -30.07
N CYS A 209 8.60 -5.51 -28.84
CA CYS A 209 7.98 -4.97 -27.63
C CYS A 209 8.91 -4.00 -26.90
N GLU A 210 8.33 -3.15 -26.06
CA GLU A 210 9.06 -2.06 -25.40
C GLU A 210 9.55 -2.50 -24.03
N TYR A 211 10.86 -2.49 -23.85
CA TYR A 211 11.54 -2.86 -22.62
C TYR A 211 12.01 -1.63 -21.87
N MET A 212 11.52 -1.46 -20.65
CA MET A 212 12.07 -0.57 -19.64
C MET A 212 13.36 -1.17 -19.08
N PHE A 213 14.43 -0.38 -19.04
CA PHE A 213 15.63 -0.72 -18.27
C PHE A 213 15.81 0.27 -17.13
N ALA A 214 16.29 -0.26 -16.00
CA ALA A 214 16.68 0.48 -14.82
C ALA A 214 17.98 -0.07 -14.25
N VAL A 215 18.76 0.78 -13.59
CA VAL A 215 19.90 0.37 -12.77
C VAL A 215 19.75 1.02 -11.40
N SER A 216 19.79 0.20 -10.35
CA SER A 216 19.56 0.62 -8.96
C SER A 216 20.73 0.16 -8.09
N ASN A 217 21.04 0.89 -7.02
CA ASN A 217 21.93 0.38 -5.97
C ASN A 217 21.11 -0.01 -4.72
N PHE A 218 21.44 -1.15 -4.12
CA PHE A 218 20.72 -1.79 -3.03
C PHE A 218 21.39 -1.66 -1.64
N VAL A 219 22.64 -1.19 -1.57
CA VAL A 219 23.37 -0.92 -0.32
C VAL A 219 24.32 0.25 -0.54
N THR A 220 24.14 1.35 0.19
CA THR A 220 25.06 2.51 0.16
C THR A 220 25.14 3.19 1.51
N THR A 221 26.35 3.49 1.97
CA THR A 221 26.65 4.44 3.04
C THR A 221 26.98 5.85 2.50
N CYS A 222 27.25 5.99 1.19
CA CYS A 222 27.81 7.20 0.54
C CYS A 222 27.38 7.41 -0.94
N GLY A 223 27.43 8.64 -1.48
CA GLY A 223 27.42 8.97 -2.95
C GLY A 223 26.04 9.13 -3.65
N PRO A 224 25.77 10.14 -4.55
CA PRO A 224 23.66 10.40 -4.81
C PRO A 224 23.22 9.68 -6.17
N TRP A 225 24.14 9.32 -7.12
CA TRP A 225 24.04 8.73 -8.51
C TRP A 225 24.15 9.63 -9.81
N TYR A 226 23.47 9.35 -10.95
CA TYR A 226 23.29 10.24 -12.16
C TYR A 226 21.96 9.98 -12.90
N VAL A 227 21.35 11.04 -13.46
CA VAL A 227 20.23 11.02 -14.41
C VAL A 227 20.35 12.19 -15.41
N ASP A 228 20.20 11.89 -16.71
CA ASP A 228 19.75 12.80 -17.78
C ASP A 228 18.52 12.12 -18.42
N GLY A 229 17.53 12.89 -18.91
CA GLY A 229 16.28 12.32 -19.43
C GLY A 229 15.60 13.19 -20.50
N PRO A 230 15.11 12.58 -21.61
CA PRO A 230 14.24 13.24 -22.58
C PRO A 230 12.75 13.00 -22.27
N SER A 231 11.88 13.99 -22.52
CA SER A 231 10.46 13.97 -22.11
C SER A 231 9.48 14.47 -23.18
N VAL A 232 8.27 13.88 -23.25
CA VAL A 232 7.07 14.34 -24.01
C VAL A 232 5.79 13.85 -23.26
N ARG A 233 4.64 14.55 -23.41
CA ARG A 233 3.33 14.27 -22.76
C ARG A 233 2.19 14.22 -23.82
N GLU A 234 0.91 13.91 -23.57
CA GLU A 234 0.14 13.54 -22.36
C GLU A 234 -1.15 12.78 -22.74
N VAL A 235 -1.58 11.76 -21.97
CA VAL A 235 -2.99 11.38 -21.69
C VAL A 235 -3.01 10.65 -20.34
N GLY A 236 -3.90 10.90 -19.37
CA GLY A 236 -4.92 11.95 -19.27
C GLY A 236 -5.79 11.75 -18.01
N HIS A 237 -6.63 12.73 -17.67
CA HIS A 237 -7.52 12.66 -16.50
C HIS A 237 -8.49 11.45 -16.53
N VAL A 238 -8.53 10.67 -15.44
CA VAL A 238 -9.74 9.95 -15.04
C VAL A 238 -10.58 10.90 -14.18
N THR A 239 -11.54 11.56 -14.82
CA THR A 239 -12.61 12.31 -14.14
C THR A 239 -13.52 11.37 -13.35
N GLU A 240 -14.16 11.92 -12.30
CA GLU A 240 -15.37 11.44 -11.61
C GLU A 240 -15.93 10.07 -12.04
N ARG A 241 -15.95 9.09 -11.11
CA ARG A 241 -16.72 7.84 -11.25
C ARG A 241 -18.19 8.18 -11.59
N ARG A 242 -18.55 8.02 -12.87
CA ARG A 242 -19.87 8.34 -13.42
C ARG A 242 -20.95 7.38 -12.89
N PRO A 243 -22.24 7.79 -12.94
CA PRO A 243 -23.35 6.86 -12.76
C PRO A 243 -23.24 5.66 -13.72
N TYR A 244 -23.16 4.43 -13.19
CA TYR A 244 -23.17 3.21 -14.00
C TYR A 244 -24.55 2.96 -14.64
N ARG A 245 -25.63 3.32 -13.94
CA ARG A 245 -26.96 3.52 -14.53
C ARG A 245 -27.22 5.02 -14.72
N PRO A 246 -28.01 5.45 -15.73
CA PRO A 246 -28.55 6.80 -15.77
C PRO A 246 -29.21 7.14 -14.43
N LYS A 247 -29.11 8.41 -14.02
CA LYS A 247 -29.90 8.93 -12.91
C LYS A 247 -31.38 8.65 -13.18
N THR A 248 -32.08 8.19 -12.15
CA THR A 248 -33.53 8.15 -12.17
C THR A 248 -34.06 9.58 -12.25
N ALA A 249 -35.30 9.75 -12.73
CA ALA A 249 -35.97 11.04 -12.72
C ALA A 249 -36.06 11.67 -11.31
N ALA A 250 -35.92 10.88 -10.23
CA ALA A 250 -35.83 11.37 -8.86
C ALA A 250 -34.44 11.95 -8.53
N GLU A 251 -33.34 11.31 -8.96
CA GLU A 251 -31.96 11.76 -8.71
C GLU A 251 -31.53 12.96 -9.60
N ASP A 252 -32.22 13.19 -10.73
CA ASP A 252 -32.10 14.42 -11.53
C ASP A 252 -33.03 15.54 -11.05
N ALA A 253 -34.19 15.19 -10.47
CA ALA A 253 -35.09 16.17 -9.86
C ALA A 253 -34.59 16.70 -8.52
N LEU A 254 -33.80 15.91 -7.77
CA LEU A 254 -33.30 16.25 -6.44
C LEU A 254 -32.61 17.62 -6.41
N ARG A 255 -33.05 18.50 -5.51
CA ARG A 255 -32.39 19.77 -5.20
C ARG A 255 -31.87 19.76 -3.76
N LEU A 256 -30.88 20.62 -3.47
CA LEU A 256 -30.38 20.77 -2.10
C LEU A 256 -31.43 21.40 -1.18
N GLU A 257 -32.29 22.27 -1.71
CA GLU A 257 -33.46 22.82 -1.00
C GLU A 257 -34.56 21.78 -0.69
N ASP A 258 -34.57 20.60 -1.33
CA ASP A 258 -35.44 19.48 -0.94
C ASP A 258 -34.90 18.71 0.29
N LEU A 259 -33.65 18.97 0.70
CA LEU A 259 -32.94 18.23 1.74
C LEU A 259 -33.11 18.91 3.11
N HIS A 260 -34.16 18.51 3.82
CA HIS A 260 -34.37 18.89 5.22
C HIS A 260 -33.55 18.00 6.17
N VAL A 261 -32.88 18.59 7.17
CA VAL A 261 -31.96 17.89 8.06
C VAL A 261 -32.59 16.72 8.81
N ASP A 262 -33.89 16.74 9.09
CA ASP A 262 -34.60 15.63 9.77
C ASP A 262 -34.64 14.30 8.97
N ARG A 263 -34.20 14.30 7.71
CA ARG A 263 -34.11 13.10 6.86
C ARG A 263 -32.68 12.68 6.56
N ILE A 264 -31.70 13.36 7.15
CA ILE A 264 -30.28 13.12 6.90
C ILE A 264 -29.68 12.29 8.04
N ASN A 265 -29.06 11.15 7.72
CA ASN A 265 -28.23 10.41 8.65
C ASN A 265 -26.99 9.88 7.95
N LEU A 266 -25.87 9.85 8.68
CA LEU A 266 -24.66 9.14 8.30
C LEU A 266 -24.71 7.73 8.91
N TYR A 267 -24.28 6.72 8.15
CA TYR A 267 -24.26 5.33 8.57
C TYR A 267 -22.84 4.76 8.53
N SER A 268 -22.51 3.89 9.49
CA SER A 268 -21.29 3.09 9.54
C SER A 268 -21.67 1.67 9.95
N ALA A 269 -21.16 0.64 9.26
CA ALA A 269 -21.50 -0.77 9.52
C ALA A 269 -23.02 -1.06 9.63
N GLY A 270 -23.86 -0.29 8.91
CA GLY A 270 -25.31 -0.42 8.89
C GLY A 270 -26.06 0.32 10.01
N HIS A 271 -25.36 0.91 10.98
CA HIS A 271 -25.92 1.69 12.08
C HIS A 271 -25.76 3.20 11.85
N THR A 272 -26.72 4.02 12.32
CA THR A 272 -26.58 5.47 12.27
C THR A 272 -25.50 5.94 13.26
N VAL A 273 -24.65 6.88 12.84
CA VAL A 273 -23.66 7.53 13.71
C VAL A 273 -24.08 8.97 14.02
N PRO A 274 -23.75 9.51 15.21
CA PRO A 274 -24.10 10.88 15.56
C PRO A 274 -23.34 11.87 14.66
N VAL A 275 -24.07 12.81 14.06
CA VAL A 275 -23.49 13.94 13.32
C VAL A 275 -23.81 15.27 14.00
N LEU A 276 -22.87 16.20 13.93
CA LEU A 276 -23.06 17.61 14.25
C LEU A 276 -23.22 18.35 12.92
N LEU A 277 -24.24 19.21 12.83
CA LEU A 277 -24.56 19.99 11.65
C LEU A 277 -24.49 21.48 12.03
N GLU A 278 -23.59 22.23 11.40
CA GLU A 278 -23.44 23.68 11.62
C GLU A 278 -23.68 24.43 10.30
N GLY A 279 -24.18 25.66 10.32
CA GLY A 279 -24.51 26.40 9.09
C GLY A 279 -25.76 25.89 8.37
N ILE A 280 -26.78 25.44 9.12
CA ILE A 280 -28.10 25.04 8.62
C ILE A 280 -28.99 26.29 8.51
N GLY A 281 -29.93 26.31 7.55
CA GLY A 281 -31.00 27.31 7.50
C GLY A 281 -31.92 27.27 8.72
N PRO A 282 -32.58 28.38 9.09
CA PRO A 282 -33.49 28.47 10.24
C PRO A 282 -34.79 27.66 10.07
N ASP A 283 -35.01 27.13 8.87
CA ASP A 283 -36.08 26.24 8.45
C ASP A 283 -35.64 24.78 8.28
N GLY A 284 -34.40 24.45 8.71
CA GLY A 284 -33.83 23.10 8.62
C GLY A 284 -33.34 22.68 7.24
N THR A 285 -33.22 23.60 6.29
CA THR A 285 -32.63 23.34 4.96
C THR A 285 -31.09 23.34 4.99
N LEU A 286 -30.48 22.54 4.12
CA LEU A 286 -29.04 22.61 3.85
C LEU A 286 -28.66 23.85 3.03
N HIS A 287 -27.46 24.36 3.25
CA HIS A 287 -26.83 25.43 2.48
C HIS A 287 -25.40 25.01 2.05
N PRO A 288 -24.76 25.66 1.06
CA PRO A 288 -23.40 25.31 0.61
C PRO A 288 -22.33 25.42 1.71
N GLU A 289 -22.57 26.22 2.74
CA GLU A 289 -21.71 26.36 3.92
C GLU A 289 -22.03 25.38 5.07
N THR A 290 -23.04 24.50 4.93
CA THR A 290 -23.40 23.56 5.99
C THR A 290 -22.29 22.52 6.19
N THR A 291 -21.72 22.44 7.40
CA THR A 291 -20.74 21.41 7.76
C THR A 291 -21.43 20.16 8.30
N ILE A 292 -20.87 18.99 8.00
CA ILE A 292 -21.25 17.72 8.62
C ILE A 292 -20.03 17.16 9.34
N THR A 293 -20.01 17.25 10.67
CA THR A 293 -18.94 16.73 11.52
C THR A 293 -19.39 15.44 12.18
N PHE A 294 -18.55 14.40 12.12
CA PHE A 294 -18.83 13.09 12.69
C PHE A 294 -17.57 12.48 13.32
N TRP A 295 -17.74 11.41 14.10
CA TRP A 295 -16.61 10.64 14.63
C TRP A 295 -16.22 9.53 13.65
N GLY A 296 -15.00 9.61 13.10
CA GLY A 296 -14.40 8.58 12.28
C GLY A 296 -13.56 7.61 13.12
N ASP A 297 -13.81 6.31 12.98
CA ASP A 297 -12.99 5.23 13.52
C ASP A 297 -12.31 4.48 12.34
N ALA A 298 -11.09 3.98 12.56
CA ALA A 298 -10.39 3.09 11.62
C ALA A 298 -11.14 1.74 11.48
N PRO A 299 -10.99 1.00 10.35
CA PRO A 299 -11.65 -0.29 10.20
C PRO A 299 -11.04 -1.32 11.18
N ARG A 300 -11.91 -2.12 11.81
CA ARG A 300 -11.57 -3.10 12.85
C ARG A 300 -12.15 -4.46 12.47
N GLY A 301 -11.39 -5.54 12.64
CA GLY A 301 -11.91 -6.89 12.48
C GLY A 301 -12.75 -7.33 13.67
N GLU A 302 -13.44 -8.47 13.54
CA GLU A 302 -14.26 -9.03 14.64
C GLU A 302 -13.40 -9.51 15.82
N GLU A 303 -12.19 -10.02 15.54
CA GLU A 303 -11.25 -10.53 16.54
C GLU A 303 -9.82 -9.93 16.42
N THR A 304 -9.57 -9.06 15.44
CA THR A 304 -8.25 -8.50 15.08
C THR A 304 -8.22 -6.98 15.23
N TRP A 305 -7.04 -6.41 15.51
CA TRP A 305 -6.90 -4.96 15.67
C TRP A 305 -7.25 -4.22 14.37
N ASN A 306 -6.72 -4.61 13.22
CA ASN A 306 -7.15 -4.06 11.93
C ASN A 306 -8.19 -4.97 11.25
N ASP A 307 -8.93 -4.45 10.27
CA ASP A 307 -9.76 -5.30 9.40
C ASP A 307 -8.85 -6.11 8.44
N PRO A 308 -9.00 -7.44 8.33
CA PRO A 308 -8.15 -8.27 7.46
C PRO A 308 -8.16 -7.92 5.97
N PHE A 309 -9.23 -7.30 5.48
CA PHE A 309 -9.52 -7.06 4.07
C PHE A 309 -9.41 -5.60 3.64
N THR A 310 -9.35 -4.64 4.56
CA THR A 310 -9.28 -3.20 4.21
C THR A 310 -8.45 -2.37 5.19
N THR A 311 -7.86 -1.29 4.70
CA THR A 311 -7.28 -0.19 5.48
C THR A 311 -8.22 1.04 5.54
N GLU A 312 -9.21 1.10 4.64
CA GLU A 312 -10.26 2.13 4.61
C GLU A 312 -11.52 1.70 5.37
N ASN A 313 -12.23 2.68 5.95
CA ASN A 313 -13.58 2.51 6.50
C ASN A 313 -14.60 3.37 5.73
N ALA A 314 -15.83 2.88 5.54
CA ALA A 314 -16.85 3.51 4.70
C ALA A 314 -18.01 4.08 5.52
N TYR A 315 -18.41 5.31 5.18
CA TYR A 315 -19.50 6.04 5.83
C TYR A 315 -20.55 6.49 4.80
N THR A 316 -21.76 5.90 4.83
CA THR A 316 -22.83 6.23 3.88
C THR A 316 -23.69 7.39 4.37
N LEU A 317 -23.64 8.55 3.71
CA LEU A 317 -24.54 9.67 3.97
C LEU A 317 -25.86 9.45 3.22
N ARG A 318 -26.98 9.32 3.94
CA ARG A 318 -28.32 9.12 3.35
C ARG A 318 -29.20 10.33 3.63
N PHE A 319 -29.62 11.02 2.57
CA PHE A 319 -30.50 12.19 2.60
C PHE A 319 -32.00 11.87 2.70
N ASN A 320 -32.36 10.59 2.67
CA ASN A 320 -33.70 10.07 2.96
C ASN A 320 -33.59 8.85 3.89
N SER A 321 -33.07 9.10 5.08
CA SER A 321 -33.04 8.11 6.16
C SER A 321 -34.47 7.72 6.58
N PRO A 322 -34.77 6.41 6.74
CA PRO A 322 -35.98 5.94 7.39
C PRO A 322 -35.89 6.03 8.92
N ASP A 323 -34.68 6.19 9.46
CA ASP A 323 -34.39 6.26 10.89
C ASP A 323 -34.47 7.71 11.39
N ALA A 324 -34.75 7.88 12.69
CA ALA A 324 -34.77 9.21 13.30
C ALA A 324 -33.38 9.88 13.24
N PRO A 325 -33.30 11.23 13.20
CA PRO A 325 -32.03 11.97 13.21
C PRO A 325 -31.11 11.59 14.36
N HIS A 326 -29.98 10.95 14.04
CA HIS A 326 -28.91 10.71 15.01
C HIS A 326 -27.97 11.93 14.99
N ARG A 327 -27.97 12.70 16.07
CA ARG A 327 -27.13 13.89 16.24
C ARG A 327 -26.24 13.74 17.45
N PHE A 328 -25.14 14.48 17.46
CA PHE A 328 -24.46 14.75 18.73
C PHE A 328 -25.42 15.54 19.64
N GLU A 329 -25.59 15.10 20.88
CA GLU A 329 -26.25 15.92 21.89
C GLU A 329 -25.30 17.05 22.29
N GLU A 330 -25.58 18.27 21.83
CA GLU A 330 -24.80 19.45 22.22
C GLU A 330 -25.08 19.82 23.68
N ARG A 331 -24.02 19.94 24.48
CA ARG A 331 -24.07 20.34 25.89
C ARG A 331 -22.97 21.34 26.20
N ASP A 332 -23.23 22.26 27.12
CA ASP A 332 -22.16 23.00 27.78
C ASP A 332 -21.46 22.12 28.82
N ALA A 333 -20.13 22.22 28.91
CA ALA A 333 -19.42 21.69 30.06
C ALA A 333 -19.81 22.45 31.33
N LYS A 334 -19.82 21.74 32.46
CA LYS A 334 -20.22 22.33 33.75
C LYS A 334 -19.07 23.15 34.35
N GLU A 335 -19.41 24.12 35.18
CA GLU A 335 -18.44 24.83 36.01
C GLU A 335 -17.71 23.85 36.94
N ILE A 336 -16.41 24.08 37.14
CA ILE A 336 -15.59 23.27 38.06
C ILE A 336 -16.07 23.56 39.50
N PRO A 337 -16.49 22.55 40.30
CA PRO A 337 -17.21 22.78 41.56
C PRO A 337 -16.50 23.63 42.63
N SER A 338 -15.17 23.77 42.58
CA SER A 338 -14.43 24.76 43.37
C SER A 338 -13.02 25.00 42.82
N HIS A 339 -12.37 26.10 43.23
CA HIS A 339 -10.95 26.37 42.94
C HIS A 339 -9.95 25.34 43.54
N HIS A 340 -10.43 24.39 44.35
CA HIS A 340 -9.63 23.30 44.91
C HIS A 340 -10.07 21.92 44.42
N HIS A 341 -10.96 21.86 43.42
CA HIS A 341 -11.29 20.59 42.75
C HIS A 341 -10.03 20.05 42.05
N PRO A 342 -9.73 18.74 42.14
CA PRO A 342 -8.69 18.13 41.33
C PRO A 342 -8.94 18.37 39.84
N VAL A 343 -7.90 18.68 39.08
CA VAL A 343 -7.97 18.80 37.62
C VAL A 343 -6.97 17.83 37.03
N ALA A 344 -7.46 16.80 36.34
CA ALA A 344 -6.65 15.83 35.65
C ALA A 344 -5.92 16.53 34.48
N THR A 345 -4.59 16.43 34.49
CA THR A 345 -3.71 16.80 33.37
C THR A 345 -3.14 15.58 32.65
N THR A 346 -3.41 14.38 33.18
CA THR A 346 -2.91 13.09 32.69
C THR A 346 -3.96 11.98 32.79
N TYR A 347 -3.77 10.90 32.04
CA TYR A 347 -4.61 9.69 32.02
C TYR A 347 -3.76 8.43 31.77
N PRO A 348 -4.19 7.24 32.24
CA PRO A 348 -3.55 5.98 31.86
C PRO A 348 -3.84 5.67 30.38
N ARG A 349 -2.83 5.21 29.64
CA ARG A 349 -2.93 4.90 28.21
C ARG A 349 -2.05 3.73 27.81
N THR A 350 -2.60 2.89 26.94
CA THR A 350 -1.84 1.97 26.09
C THR A 350 -1.53 2.67 24.76
N ALA A 351 -0.26 2.67 24.34
CA ALA A 351 0.09 2.87 22.93
C ALA A 351 0.21 1.49 22.29
N HIS A 352 -0.43 1.33 21.14
CA HIS A 352 -0.30 0.19 20.26
C HIS A 352 0.58 0.63 19.09
N LEU A 353 1.68 -0.08 18.84
CA LEU A 353 2.71 0.22 17.83
C LEU A 353 2.81 -0.98 16.89
N GLU A 354 2.65 -0.72 15.60
CA GLU A 354 2.42 -1.72 14.56
C GLU A 354 2.75 -1.05 13.20
N HIS A 355 3.37 -1.79 12.27
CA HIS A 355 3.70 -1.25 10.94
C HIS A 355 3.74 -2.37 9.90
N ASP A 356 2.56 -2.70 9.38
CA ASP A 356 2.27 -3.66 8.32
C ASP A 356 3.26 -3.60 7.15
N SER A 357 4.33 -4.41 7.19
CA SER A 357 5.33 -4.48 6.10
C SER A 357 5.60 -5.89 5.57
N LEU A 358 5.13 -6.92 6.27
CA LEU A 358 5.33 -8.32 5.91
C LEU A 358 4.04 -9.15 5.95
N LEU A 359 3.44 -9.37 4.77
CA LEU A 359 2.40 -10.40 4.60
C LEU A 359 2.96 -11.80 4.82
N GLN A 360 2.36 -12.56 5.73
CA GLN A 360 2.89 -13.82 6.25
C GLN A 360 1.89 -14.99 6.13
N HIS A 361 1.40 -15.27 4.93
CA HIS A 361 0.39 -16.32 4.66
C HIS A 361 0.84 -17.78 4.92
N TYR A 362 2.05 -18.02 5.44
CA TYR A 362 2.57 -19.36 5.79
C TYR A 362 2.19 -19.80 7.23
N GLN A 363 1.07 -19.31 7.75
CA GLN A 363 0.67 -19.41 9.15
C GLN A 363 -0.49 -20.40 9.37
N GLU A 364 -0.42 -21.18 10.44
CA GLU A 364 -1.55 -21.89 11.02
C GLU A 364 -1.85 -21.31 12.42
N PHE A 365 -3.01 -20.67 12.57
CA PHE A 365 -3.31 -19.88 13.77
C PHE A 365 -3.79 -20.75 14.93
N VAL A 366 -2.87 -21.05 15.85
CA VAL A 366 -3.16 -21.71 17.12
C VAL A 366 -3.30 -20.65 18.22
N GLY A 367 -4.55 -20.31 18.58
CA GLY A 367 -4.89 -19.60 19.82
C GLY A 367 -4.93 -18.07 19.78
N TYR A 368 -4.49 -17.43 18.68
CA TYR A 368 -4.55 -15.96 18.51
C TYR A 368 -5.05 -15.59 17.11
N PRO A 369 -6.01 -14.67 16.98
CA PRO A 369 -6.37 -14.01 15.73
C PRO A 369 -5.26 -13.06 15.26
N THR A 370 -5.12 -12.87 13.94
CA THR A 370 -4.29 -11.84 13.30
C THR A 370 -4.76 -11.65 11.85
N ASP A 371 -4.56 -10.46 11.30
CA ASP A 371 -4.88 -10.11 9.91
C ASP A 371 -3.84 -10.60 8.89
N ARG A 372 -2.80 -11.32 9.37
CA ARG A 372 -1.67 -11.91 8.60
C ARG A 372 -0.66 -10.88 8.09
N ARG A 373 -0.82 -9.61 8.48
CA ARG A 373 0.18 -8.55 8.34
C ARG A 373 1.05 -8.60 9.58
N MET A 374 2.29 -8.17 9.43
CA MET A 374 3.31 -8.29 10.47
C MET A 374 4.30 -7.13 10.31
N TRP A 375 4.85 -6.64 11.42
CA TRP A 375 5.81 -5.54 11.40
C TRP A 375 7.15 -5.93 10.77
N CYS A 376 7.88 -6.90 11.32
CA CYS A 376 9.24 -7.22 10.86
C CYS A 376 9.71 -8.64 11.21
N ARG A 377 10.70 -9.17 10.50
CA ARG A 377 11.23 -10.54 10.70
C ARG A 377 12.72 -10.59 11.01
N PHE A 378 13.08 -11.29 12.08
CA PHE A 378 14.44 -11.51 12.55
C PHE A 378 14.91 -12.95 12.23
N LYS A 379 16.22 -13.13 12.03
CA LYS A 379 16.82 -14.38 11.50
C LYS A 379 18.21 -14.63 12.10
N SER A 380 18.30 -15.62 12.99
CA SER A 380 19.57 -16.32 13.32
C SER A 380 19.96 -17.25 12.14
N PRO A 381 21.18 -17.84 12.07
CA PRO A 381 22.18 -18.09 13.11
C PRO A 381 23.09 -16.86 13.42
N PRO A 382 24.01 -16.93 14.40
CA PRO A 382 24.14 -15.91 15.43
C PRO A 382 24.71 -14.56 14.96
N ARG A 383 24.10 -13.50 15.50
CA ARG A 383 24.61 -12.13 15.46
C ARG A 383 24.88 -11.69 16.90
N ALA A 384 26.15 -11.52 17.27
CA ALA A 384 26.52 -11.14 18.64
C ALA A 384 25.97 -9.75 19.07
N THR A 385 25.56 -8.93 18.10
CA THR A 385 24.88 -7.63 18.27
C THR A 385 23.36 -7.73 18.38
N GLY A 386 22.76 -8.89 18.04
CA GLY A 386 21.32 -9.03 17.82
C GLY A 386 20.83 -8.42 16.51
N HIS A 387 19.50 -8.30 16.43
CA HIS A 387 18.78 -7.42 15.50
C HIS A 387 18.18 -6.26 16.27
N GLU A 388 18.07 -5.10 15.64
CA GLU A 388 17.58 -3.86 16.24
C GLU A 388 16.34 -3.34 15.49
N LEU A 389 15.48 -2.62 16.21
CA LEU A 389 14.27 -1.96 15.74
C LEU A 389 14.10 -0.67 16.54
N GLU A 390 14.18 0.49 15.89
CA GLU A 390 13.73 1.75 16.48
C GLU A 390 12.20 1.70 16.73
N LEU A 391 11.77 2.12 17.92
CA LEU A 391 10.37 2.27 18.30
C LEU A 391 9.93 3.71 18.11
N ASP A 392 8.70 3.89 17.64
CA ASP A 392 8.05 5.20 17.55
C ASP A 392 8.03 5.95 18.90
N LEU A 393 8.19 7.27 18.81
CA LEU A 393 8.17 8.14 19.98
C LEU A 393 6.79 8.15 20.64
N LEU A 394 6.77 8.19 21.97
CA LEU A 394 5.59 8.44 22.80
C LEU A 394 5.66 9.88 23.35
N PRO A 395 5.43 10.93 22.53
CA PRO A 395 5.72 12.33 22.88
C PRO A 395 4.80 12.93 23.95
N ASP A 396 3.82 12.16 24.42
CA ASP A 396 2.82 12.54 25.41
C ASP A 396 2.98 11.82 26.76
N VAL A 397 4.04 11.04 26.97
CA VAL A 397 4.42 10.51 28.30
C VAL A 397 4.56 11.66 29.31
N ALA A 398 3.91 11.55 30.46
CA ALA A 398 3.82 12.63 31.42
C ALA A 398 5.12 12.88 32.20
N ASP A 399 5.47 14.16 32.40
CA ASP A 399 6.62 14.63 33.18
C ASP A 399 6.84 13.84 34.47
N GLY A 400 7.99 13.16 34.58
CA GLY A 400 8.39 12.40 35.77
C GLY A 400 7.69 11.06 35.97
N THR A 401 6.90 10.59 34.99
CA THR A 401 6.36 9.22 34.93
C THR A 401 7.24 8.34 34.05
N GLN A 402 6.97 7.03 34.05
CA GLN A 402 7.59 6.03 33.19
C GLN A 402 6.53 5.00 32.77
N PRO A 403 6.70 4.30 31.62
CA PRO A 403 5.84 3.18 31.27
C PRO A 403 5.86 2.07 32.31
N THR A 404 4.71 1.43 32.52
CA THR A 404 4.48 0.44 33.59
C THR A 404 4.43 -1.00 33.09
N ALA A 405 4.03 -1.22 31.84
CA ALA A 405 4.01 -2.54 31.23
C ALA A 405 4.32 -2.45 29.73
N PHE A 406 4.96 -3.49 29.21
CA PHE A 406 5.27 -3.70 27.81
C PHE A 406 4.75 -5.08 27.41
N ARG A 407 4.07 -5.16 26.26
CA ARG A 407 3.64 -6.41 25.62
C ARG A 407 4.14 -6.42 24.17
N MET A 408 4.39 -7.59 23.61
CA MET A 408 4.52 -7.76 22.16
C MET A 408 3.96 -9.12 21.73
N LEU A 409 3.44 -9.21 20.51
CA LEU A 409 3.04 -10.48 19.91
C LEU A 409 4.09 -10.94 18.91
N LEU A 410 4.71 -12.10 19.18
CA LEU A 410 5.73 -12.73 18.34
C LEU A 410 5.18 -13.98 17.66
N TRP A 411 5.60 -14.23 16.43
CA TRP A 411 5.31 -15.43 15.65
C TRP A 411 6.58 -16.28 15.43
N GLY A 412 6.52 -17.56 15.82
CA GLY A 412 7.57 -18.55 15.55
C GLY A 412 7.61 -18.94 14.06
N SER A 413 8.66 -18.56 13.34
CA SER A 413 8.71 -18.74 11.87
C SER A 413 9.53 -19.96 11.43
N SER A 414 10.41 -20.49 12.28
CA SER A 414 11.08 -21.77 12.09
C SER A 414 10.24 -22.93 12.64
N HIS A 415 10.71 -24.15 12.42
CA HIS A 415 10.49 -25.25 13.35
C HIS A 415 11.84 -25.97 13.51
N LEU A 416 12.36 -26.08 14.72
CA LEU A 416 13.68 -26.65 14.99
C LEU A 416 13.56 -27.94 15.83
N PRO A 417 14.41 -28.96 15.61
CA PRO A 417 14.34 -30.24 16.33
C PRO A 417 14.99 -30.15 17.73
N LYS A 418 14.48 -29.24 18.56
CA LYS A 418 14.94 -28.90 19.93
C LYS A 418 13.77 -28.30 20.72
N GLU A 419 13.89 -28.28 22.04
CA GLU A 419 12.94 -27.62 22.94
C GLU A 419 13.72 -26.77 23.97
N PRO A 420 13.54 -25.43 24.05
CA PRO A 420 12.71 -24.62 23.18
C PRO A 420 13.29 -24.46 21.76
N ASP A 421 12.42 -24.49 20.75
CA ASP A 421 12.67 -24.09 19.34
C ASP A 421 13.22 -22.67 19.28
N HIS A 422 12.49 -21.74 19.89
CA HIS A 422 12.80 -20.31 19.91
C HIS A 422 13.37 -19.90 21.27
N ASP A 423 14.55 -19.29 21.29
CA ASP A 423 15.11 -18.68 22.50
C ASP A 423 15.80 -17.34 22.21
N TRP A 424 15.16 -16.25 22.65
CA TRP A 424 15.57 -14.88 22.37
C TRP A 424 15.59 -14.01 23.62
N HIS A 425 16.69 -13.30 23.84
CA HIS A 425 16.75 -12.19 24.78
C HIS A 425 16.12 -10.95 24.16
N VAL A 426 15.08 -10.42 24.82
CA VAL A 426 14.46 -9.13 24.48
C VAL A 426 15.11 -8.03 25.32
N ARG A 427 15.58 -6.98 24.66
CA ARG A 427 16.29 -5.85 25.28
C ARG A 427 15.73 -4.53 24.80
N LEU A 428 15.63 -3.54 25.69
CA LEU A 428 15.23 -2.17 25.35
C LEU A 428 16.38 -1.25 25.73
N ASN A 429 16.92 -0.52 24.75
CA ASN A 429 18.16 0.25 24.88
C ASN A 429 19.30 -0.63 25.44
N ASP A 430 19.89 -0.26 26.58
CA ASP A 430 20.90 -1.07 27.29
C ASP A 430 20.29 -2.15 28.21
N GLY A 431 18.98 -2.11 28.43
CA GLY A 431 18.24 -2.94 29.38
C GLY A 431 18.03 -4.39 28.95
N PHE A 432 17.36 -5.16 29.81
CA PHE A 432 16.90 -6.51 29.55
C PHE A 432 15.44 -6.62 29.99
N LEU A 433 14.53 -6.86 29.05
CA LEU A 433 13.10 -6.99 29.35
C LEU A 433 12.71 -8.41 29.73
N GLY A 434 13.37 -9.43 29.16
CA GLY A 434 13.09 -10.83 29.47
C GLY A 434 13.58 -11.83 28.40
N HIS A 435 13.23 -13.09 28.62
CA HIS A 435 13.42 -14.18 27.65
C HIS A 435 12.10 -14.42 26.91
N ALA A 436 12.11 -14.36 25.58
CA ALA A 436 11.03 -14.88 24.74
C ALA A 436 11.38 -16.32 24.34
N ARG A 437 10.60 -17.29 24.85
CA ARG A 437 10.86 -18.73 24.73
C ARG A 437 9.58 -19.50 24.41
N TRP A 438 9.56 -20.23 23.31
CA TRP A 438 8.42 -21.05 22.89
C TRP A 438 8.83 -22.09 21.84
N ASP A 439 7.86 -22.95 21.49
CA ASP A 439 8.00 -24.06 20.56
C ASP A 439 6.99 -23.98 19.42
N ASP A 440 7.36 -24.57 18.28
CA ASP A 440 6.60 -24.63 17.03
C ASP A 440 6.31 -23.26 16.36
N ARG A 441 5.73 -23.35 15.16
CA ARG A 441 5.17 -22.22 14.41
C ARG A 441 3.90 -21.66 15.06
N ARG A 442 4.05 -21.05 16.24
CA ARG A 442 2.97 -20.51 17.07
C ARG A 442 3.25 -19.08 17.52
N HIS A 443 2.23 -18.44 18.07
CA HIS A 443 2.34 -17.13 18.70
C HIS A 443 2.84 -17.22 20.15
N LEU A 444 3.66 -16.24 20.55
CA LEU A 444 3.98 -15.91 21.94
C LEU A 444 3.60 -14.46 22.22
N LEU A 445 2.69 -14.25 23.16
CA LEU A 445 2.54 -12.96 23.84
C LEU A 445 3.66 -12.85 24.88
N PHE A 446 4.61 -11.95 24.64
CA PHE A 446 5.69 -11.62 25.57
C PHE A 446 5.31 -10.41 26.40
N GLU A 447 5.51 -10.46 27.72
CA GLU A 447 5.15 -9.40 28.66
C GLU A 447 6.34 -9.00 29.56
N SER A 448 6.46 -7.72 29.90
CA SER A 448 7.49 -7.22 30.83
C SER A 448 7.08 -5.93 31.56
N GLU A 449 7.16 -5.95 32.89
CA GLU A 449 7.03 -4.76 33.74
C GLU A 449 8.33 -3.93 33.80
N ALA A 450 9.45 -4.44 33.27
CA ALA A 450 10.76 -3.81 33.40
C ALA A 450 10.95 -2.54 32.53
N VAL A 451 10.01 -2.27 31.61
CA VAL A 451 10.08 -1.21 30.59
C VAL A 451 10.44 0.17 31.15
N GLY A 452 9.81 0.61 32.24
CA GLY A 452 10.05 1.91 32.87
C GLY A 452 11.44 2.09 33.50
N THR A 453 12.26 1.03 33.55
CA THR A 453 13.67 1.10 33.98
C THR A 453 14.60 1.51 32.82
N TYR A 454 14.16 1.30 31.58
CA TYR A 454 15.02 1.33 30.39
C TYR A 454 14.48 2.22 29.26
N PHE A 455 13.18 2.52 29.26
CA PHE A 455 12.54 3.45 28.34
C PHE A 455 13.01 4.89 28.59
N LYS A 456 13.13 5.66 27.52
CA LYS A 456 13.58 7.05 27.52
C LYS A 456 12.51 7.94 26.84
N PRO A 457 11.74 8.74 27.57
CA PRO A 457 10.68 9.56 26.96
C PRO A 457 11.15 10.56 25.89
N ASP A 458 12.34 11.15 26.06
CA ASP A 458 12.89 12.20 25.19
C ASP A 458 13.89 11.70 24.12
N GLU A 459 14.10 10.39 23.99
CA GLU A 459 15.03 9.78 23.02
C GLU A 459 14.31 8.73 22.16
N VAL A 460 14.86 8.39 21.00
CA VAL A 460 14.44 7.20 20.26
C VAL A 460 14.82 5.96 21.07
N ASN A 461 13.90 4.99 21.15
CA ASN A 461 14.08 3.78 21.93
C ASN A 461 14.34 2.60 21.00
N VAL A 462 15.43 1.87 21.21
CA VAL A 462 15.82 0.73 20.37
C VAL A 462 15.45 -0.58 21.05
N LEU A 463 14.56 -1.35 20.44
CA LEU A 463 14.29 -2.73 20.82
C LEU A 463 15.31 -3.65 20.13
N ARG A 464 15.96 -4.53 20.89
CA ARG A 464 17.01 -5.42 20.41
C ARG A 464 16.70 -6.89 20.74
N PHE A 465 16.68 -7.72 19.72
CA PHE A 465 16.43 -9.16 19.79
C PHE A 465 17.75 -9.92 19.60
N VAL A 466 18.20 -10.65 20.64
CA VAL A 466 19.42 -11.46 20.59
C VAL A 466 19.06 -12.94 20.75
N ASN A 467 19.18 -13.72 19.68
CA ASN A 467 19.03 -15.18 19.74
C ASN A 467 20.16 -15.82 20.55
N VAL A 468 19.86 -16.85 21.34
CA VAL A 468 20.83 -17.44 22.29
C VAL A 468 21.25 -18.87 21.99
N HIS A 469 20.83 -19.43 20.84
CA HIS A 469 21.26 -20.78 20.43
C HIS A 469 22.75 -20.82 20.07
N GLU A 470 23.55 -21.52 20.89
CA GLU A 470 24.98 -21.71 20.66
C GLU A 470 25.30 -22.57 19.43
N ASP A 471 24.34 -23.38 18.94
CA ASP A 471 24.55 -24.41 17.91
C ASP A 471 24.41 -23.92 16.45
N HIS A 472 24.25 -22.61 16.24
CA HIS A 472 24.04 -22.01 14.91
C HIS A 472 22.79 -22.55 14.15
N SER A 473 21.73 -22.95 14.87
CA SER A 473 20.43 -23.24 14.24
C SER A 473 19.78 -22.00 13.61
N PRO A 474 19.07 -22.13 12.47
CA PRO A 474 18.37 -21.03 11.81
C PRO A 474 17.01 -20.74 12.47
N ASP A 475 17.07 -20.21 13.69
CA ASP A 475 15.91 -19.68 14.43
C ASP A 475 15.39 -18.39 13.76
N VAL A 476 14.09 -18.33 13.46
CA VAL A 476 13.45 -17.21 12.76
C VAL A 476 12.18 -16.81 13.48
N ILE A 477 12.05 -15.53 13.83
CA ILE A 477 10.86 -14.98 14.49
C ILE A 477 10.33 -13.78 13.71
N THR A 478 9.02 -13.55 13.76
CA THR A 478 8.37 -12.36 13.18
C THR A 478 7.64 -11.61 14.30
N LEU A 479 7.72 -10.28 14.30
CA LEU A 479 6.97 -9.40 15.19
C LEU A 479 5.66 -9.01 14.50
N ASP A 480 4.56 -9.14 15.22
CA ASP A 480 3.23 -8.62 14.86
C ASP A 480 3.16 -7.16 15.38
N TRP A 481 2.64 -6.93 16.59
CA TRP A 481 2.58 -5.60 17.25
C TRP A 481 3.33 -5.52 18.60
N ILE A 482 3.49 -4.28 19.10
CA ILE A 482 3.98 -3.93 20.44
C ILE A 482 2.95 -3.06 21.16
N GLU A 483 2.70 -3.30 22.44
CA GLU A 483 1.95 -2.40 23.31
C GLU A 483 2.77 -1.90 24.49
N ILE A 484 2.57 -0.63 24.86
CA ILE A 484 3.22 0.02 26.00
C ILE A 484 2.16 0.75 26.82
N ASP A 485 2.01 0.37 28.09
CA ASP A 485 1.15 1.06 29.06
C ASP A 485 1.95 2.14 29.79
N TYR A 486 1.43 3.37 29.83
CA TYR A 486 2.06 4.53 30.47
C TYR A 486 1.01 5.55 30.94
N VAL A 487 1.49 6.63 31.58
CA VAL A 487 0.66 7.79 31.93
C VAL A 487 0.88 8.86 30.86
N ALA A 488 -0.16 9.16 30.08
CA ALA A 488 -0.16 10.16 29.03
C ALA A 488 -0.67 11.52 29.54
N THR A 489 -0.26 12.61 28.89
CA THR A 489 -0.85 13.95 29.02
C THR A 489 -2.01 14.14 28.05
N PHE A 490 -2.97 15.02 28.36
CA PHE A 490 -4.13 15.30 27.49
C PHE A 490 -3.75 16.16 26.27
N GLU A 491 -3.02 15.58 25.34
CA GLU A 491 -2.63 16.23 24.08
C GLU A 491 -3.84 16.51 23.15
N PRO A 492 -3.91 17.71 22.54
CA PRO A 492 -4.86 18.01 21.48
C PRO A 492 -4.88 16.99 20.34
N LEU A 493 -6.07 16.77 19.76
CA LEU A 493 -6.36 15.84 18.65
C LEU A 493 -6.13 14.34 18.97
N ARG A 494 -5.37 14.00 20.01
CA ARG A 494 -5.25 12.62 20.50
C ARG A 494 -6.53 12.19 21.22
N GLU A 495 -6.81 10.90 21.13
CA GLU A 495 -7.93 10.25 21.83
C GLU A 495 -7.51 9.85 23.24
N TYR A 496 -8.43 10.03 24.20
CA TYR A 496 -8.22 9.70 25.60
C TYR A 496 -9.43 8.98 26.18
N VAL A 497 -9.17 7.94 26.97
CA VAL A 497 -10.20 7.16 27.65
C VAL A 497 -10.24 7.56 29.12
N LEU A 498 -11.42 7.90 29.62
CA LEU A 498 -11.63 8.20 31.03
C LEU A 498 -12.58 7.17 31.65
N ASN A 499 -12.22 6.69 32.84
CA ASN A 499 -13.08 5.88 33.69
C ASN A 499 -14.00 6.79 34.53
N ASP A 500 -15.11 6.24 35.03
CA ASP A 500 -16.04 6.94 35.93
C ASP A 500 -15.37 7.19 37.30
N ASP A 501 -14.73 8.35 37.42
CA ASP A 501 -14.14 8.88 38.65
C ASP A 501 -14.60 10.33 38.87
N PRO A 502 -15.72 10.54 39.59
CA PRO A 502 -16.26 11.86 39.84
C PRO A 502 -15.37 12.78 40.69
N ALA A 503 -14.26 12.30 41.27
CA ALA A 503 -13.25 13.16 41.89
C ALA A 503 -12.28 13.78 40.87
N ASN A 504 -12.10 13.16 39.70
CA ASN A 504 -11.16 13.56 38.65
C ASN A 504 -11.81 13.99 37.32
N HIS A 505 -13.14 14.02 37.21
CA HIS A 505 -13.91 14.45 36.01
C HIS A 505 -13.71 15.92 35.56
N ALA A 506 -12.77 16.68 36.14
CA ALA A 506 -12.32 17.97 35.59
C ALA A 506 -11.01 17.78 34.85
N VAL A 507 -10.97 18.13 33.56
CA VAL A 507 -9.86 17.84 32.64
C VAL A 507 -9.25 19.15 32.14
N ARG A 508 -7.91 19.21 32.05
CA ARG A 508 -7.18 20.28 31.36
C ARG A 508 -6.32 19.68 30.25
N THR A 509 -6.54 20.12 29.00
CA THR A 509 -5.73 19.73 27.85
C THR A 509 -4.39 20.48 27.80
N MET A 510 -3.42 19.91 27.09
CA MET A 510 -2.13 20.57 26.85
C MET A 510 -2.28 21.78 25.92
N PRO A 511 -1.50 22.86 26.13
CA PRO A 511 -1.71 24.15 25.48
C PRO A 511 -1.11 24.20 24.08
N HIS A 512 -1.60 23.35 23.17
CA HIS A 512 -1.13 23.22 21.78
C HIS A 512 -2.18 23.59 20.72
N PHE A 513 -3.42 23.95 21.09
CA PHE A 513 -4.40 24.44 20.12
C PHE A 513 -4.04 25.84 19.58
N VAL A 514 -4.16 26.04 18.27
CA VAL A 514 -3.83 27.32 17.60
C VAL A 514 -4.95 28.37 17.65
N GLY A 515 -6.14 28.02 18.14
CA GLY A 515 -7.30 28.91 18.21
C GLY A 515 -8.24 28.60 19.37
N ALA A 516 -9.12 29.56 19.68
CA ALA A 516 -9.96 29.53 20.90
C ALA A 516 -11.27 28.74 20.78
N SER A 517 -11.69 28.33 19.58
CA SER A 517 -12.88 27.49 19.40
C SER A 517 -12.48 26.02 19.53
N ILE A 518 -12.65 25.45 20.72
CA ILE A 518 -12.39 24.05 21.01
C ILE A 518 -13.73 23.38 21.34
N ARG A 519 -14.02 22.23 20.72
CA ARG A 519 -15.10 21.31 21.10
C ARG A 519 -14.46 20.03 21.66
N VAL A 520 -15.15 19.35 22.58
CA VAL A 520 -14.76 18.01 23.06
C VAL A 520 -15.88 17.03 22.77
N TYR A 521 -15.56 15.93 22.09
CA TYR A 521 -16.55 14.91 21.71
C TYR A 521 -16.42 13.70 22.64
N ASP A 522 -17.53 13.23 23.20
CA ASP A 522 -17.68 11.92 23.86
C ASP A 522 -18.19 10.94 22.80
N GLY A 523 -17.27 10.19 22.18
CA GLY A 523 -17.59 9.21 21.14
C GLY A 523 -18.36 7.99 21.66
N THR A 524 -18.42 7.79 22.99
CA THR A 524 -19.15 6.68 23.62
C THR A 524 -20.57 7.07 24.03
N ALA A 525 -20.84 8.35 24.28
CA ALA A 525 -22.17 8.87 24.60
C ALA A 525 -22.87 9.58 23.42
N GLY A 526 -22.14 9.93 22.35
CA GLY A 526 -22.67 10.76 21.27
C GLY A 526 -22.92 12.20 21.72
N VAL A 527 -22.05 12.77 22.57
CA VAL A 527 -22.19 14.13 23.13
C VAL A 527 -21.11 15.05 22.57
N ALA A 528 -21.47 16.26 22.17
CA ALA A 528 -20.53 17.32 21.78
C ALA A 528 -20.53 18.43 22.84
N LEU A 529 -19.37 18.68 23.44
CA LEU A 529 -19.19 19.62 24.54
C LEU A 529 -18.62 20.95 24.04
N THR A 530 -19.34 22.04 24.33
CA THR A 530 -18.76 23.38 24.37
C THR A 530 -17.99 23.53 25.67
N VAL A 531 -16.69 23.85 25.58
CA VAL A 531 -15.76 23.90 26.73
C VAL A 531 -15.17 25.29 26.95
N PRO A 532 -14.90 25.72 28.20
CA PRO A 532 -14.12 26.93 28.46
C PRO A 532 -12.72 26.81 27.86
N THR A 533 -12.30 27.85 27.12
CA THR A 533 -10.99 27.88 26.47
C THR A 533 -10.12 29.02 26.99
N HIS A 534 -8.83 28.71 27.15
CA HIS A 534 -7.88 29.54 27.89
C HIS A 534 -6.59 29.69 27.09
N ARG A 535 -6.03 30.90 27.09
CA ARG A 535 -4.78 31.19 26.39
C ARG A 535 -3.58 31.08 27.33
N SER A 536 -2.69 30.15 27.02
CA SER A 536 -1.42 29.96 27.73
C SER A 536 -0.53 31.20 27.61
N ARG A 537 -0.14 31.78 28.76
CA ARG A 537 0.83 32.88 28.81
C ARG A 537 2.26 32.44 28.48
N ARG A 538 2.55 31.14 28.52
CA ARG A 538 3.88 30.55 28.25
C ARG A 538 4.10 30.29 26.77
N THR A 539 3.10 29.72 26.09
CA THR A 539 3.19 29.28 24.69
C THR A 539 2.42 30.18 23.72
N GLY A 540 1.52 31.04 24.21
CA GLY A 540 0.65 31.88 23.37
C GLY A 540 -0.49 31.13 22.67
N LEU A 541 -0.49 29.80 22.78
CA LEU A 541 -1.49 28.85 22.27
C LEU A 541 -2.63 28.65 23.28
N TYR A 542 -3.63 27.86 22.91
CA TYR A 542 -4.86 27.63 23.68
C TYR A 542 -4.94 26.22 24.25
N TYR A 543 -5.67 26.09 25.36
CA TYR A 543 -6.11 24.84 25.96
C TYR A 543 -7.59 24.94 26.36
N ALA A 544 -8.20 23.80 26.66
CA ALA A 544 -9.52 23.70 27.28
C ALA A 544 -9.39 23.22 28.73
N GLU A 545 -10.24 23.73 29.62
CA GLU A 545 -10.32 23.32 31.02
C GLU A 545 -11.79 23.25 31.44
N TYR A 546 -12.28 22.04 31.75
CA TYR A 546 -13.71 21.76 31.78
C TYR A 546 -14.07 20.63 32.76
N TYR A 547 -15.30 20.64 33.30
CA TYR A 547 -15.83 19.56 34.14
C TYR A 547 -17.01 18.87 33.43
N TYR A 548 -16.91 17.55 33.25
CA TYR A 548 -17.95 16.75 32.60
C TYR A 548 -18.23 15.47 33.40
N PRO A 549 -19.24 15.49 34.30
CA PRO A 549 -19.63 14.30 35.05
C PRO A 549 -20.49 13.38 34.18
N PHE A 550 -19.94 12.22 33.85
CA PHE A 550 -20.66 11.07 33.31
C PHE A 550 -20.82 9.98 34.39
N THR A 551 -21.45 8.86 34.02
CA THR A 551 -21.56 7.66 34.86
C THR A 551 -21.44 6.38 34.02
N GLY A 552 -20.91 5.30 34.61
CA GLY A 552 -20.91 3.95 34.04
C GLY A 552 -19.52 3.44 33.65
N GLY A 553 -19.42 2.85 32.45
CA GLY A 553 -18.15 2.35 31.92
C GLY A 553 -17.24 3.46 31.37
N PRO A 554 -16.04 3.09 30.88
CA PRO A 554 -15.09 4.03 30.28
C PRO A 554 -15.68 4.78 29.08
N ARG A 555 -15.21 6.01 28.85
CA ARG A 555 -15.67 6.90 27.77
C ARG A 555 -14.49 7.34 26.89
N ARG A 556 -14.66 7.25 25.57
CA ARG A 556 -13.70 7.74 24.56
C ARG A 556 -13.95 9.23 24.31
N PHE A 557 -12.94 10.05 24.56
CA PHE A 557 -12.99 11.49 24.33
C PHE A 557 -11.94 11.95 23.32
N ARG A 558 -12.24 12.99 22.55
CA ARG A 558 -11.26 13.72 21.73
C ARG A 558 -11.52 15.22 21.78
N ALA A 559 -10.47 16.00 22.03
CA ALA A 559 -10.54 17.46 22.05
C ALA A 559 -10.05 18.04 20.71
N VAL A 560 -10.91 18.80 20.03
CA VAL A 560 -10.71 19.26 18.65
C VAL A 560 -10.81 20.78 18.57
N GLY A 561 -9.82 21.42 17.94
CA GLY A 561 -9.77 22.86 17.71
C GLY A 561 -9.93 23.22 16.22
N PRO A 562 -9.77 24.50 15.83
CA PRO A 562 -10.19 24.98 14.51
C PRO A 562 -9.40 24.41 13.30
N LYS A 563 -8.27 23.75 13.55
CA LYS A 563 -7.47 23.03 12.54
C LYS A 563 -7.34 21.52 12.86
N GLY A 564 -8.22 21.00 13.70
CA GLY A 564 -8.21 19.62 14.18
C GLY A 564 -9.15 18.67 13.43
N TYR A 565 -10.04 19.22 12.60
CA TYR A 565 -10.95 18.43 11.78
C TYR A 565 -10.22 17.91 10.54
N GLN A 566 -10.40 16.62 10.25
CA GLN A 566 -9.92 15.98 9.03
C GLN A 566 -11.07 15.91 8.01
N ALA A 567 -10.74 16.06 6.73
CA ALA A 567 -11.68 15.72 5.65
C ALA A 567 -11.66 14.21 5.42
N PRO A 568 -12.77 13.59 4.96
CA PRO A 568 -12.74 12.26 4.38
C PRO A 568 -11.75 12.21 3.21
N GLU A 569 -10.98 11.13 3.10
CA GLU A 569 -9.97 10.96 2.04
C GLU A 569 -10.58 11.03 0.64
N ARG A 570 -11.78 10.45 0.48
CA ARG A 570 -12.59 10.58 -0.74
C ARG A 570 -14.07 10.69 -0.40
N LEU A 571 -14.81 11.32 -1.32
CA LEU A 571 -16.27 11.35 -1.32
C LEU A 571 -16.75 10.87 -2.69
N GLN A 572 -17.68 9.91 -2.70
CA GLN A 572 -18.29 9.37 -3.92
C GLN A 572 -19.82 9.44 -3.81
N LEU A 573 -20.48 9.73 -4.92
CA LEU A 573 -21.92 9.52 -5.05
C LEU A 573 -22.20 8.02 -5.21
N GLY A 574 -22.71 7.40 -4.15
CA GLY A 574 -23.32 6.08 -4.22
C GLY A 574 -24.69 6.14 -4.93
N TYR A 575 -25.06 5.07 -5.63
CA TYR A 575 -26.35 4.94 -6.30
C TYR A 575 -27.16 3.86 -5.60
N SER A 576 -28.48 4.03 -5.43
CA SER A 576 -29.27 2.96 -4.84
C SER A 576 -29.40 1.78 -5.81
N SER A 577 -28.76 0.67 -5.45
CA SER A 577 -28.97 -0.69 -5.95
C SER A 577 -30.17 -1.35 -5.25
N HIS A 578 -30.53 -2.58 -5.67
CA HIS A 578 -31.63 -3.34 -5.06
C HIS A 578 -31.41 -4.87 -5.10
N LEU A 579 -30.16 -5.31 -4.95
CA LEU A 579 -29.70 -6.70 -4.96
C LEU A 579 -30.40 -7.55 -3.89
N ARG A 580 -30.58 -7.04 -2.67
CA ARG A 580 -31.36 -7.73 -1.61
C ARG A 580 -32.82 -7.94 -2.02
N GLY A 581 -33.37 -7.05 -2.82
CA GLY A 581 -34.73 -7.12 -3.36
C GLY A 581 -34.92 -8.07 -4.55
N ILE A 582 -33.86 -8.72 -5.05
CA ILE A 582 -33.98 -9.73 -6.11
C ILE A 582 -34.88 -10.87 -5.63
N THR A 583 -36.06 -11.00 -6.24
CA THR A 583 -37.06 -12.06 -6.00
C THR A 583 -37.04 -13.15 -7.08
N GLN A 584 -36.56 -12.84 -8.28
CA GLN A 584 -36.30 -13.80 -9.35
C GLN A 584 -34.78 -13.99 -9.47
N VAL A 585 -34.28 -15.10 -8.93
CA VAL A 585 -32.85 -15.42 -8.96
C VAL A 585 -32.44 -15.80 -10.40
N PRO A 586 -31.40 -15.17 -10.99
CA PRO A 586 -30.92 -15.48 -12.34
C PRO A 586 -30.33 -16.89 -12.44
N GLU A 587 -30.31 -17.49 -13.63
CA GLU A 587 -29.56 -18.72 -13.88
C GLU A 587 -28.05 -18.45 -14.06
N TYR A 588 -27.71 -17.29 -14.64
CA TYR A 588 -26.35 -16.87 -14.94
C TYR A 588 -26.09 -15.47 -14.36
N LEU A 589 -25.23 -15.40 -13.36
CA LEU A 589 -24.85 -14.17 -12.67
C LEU A 589 -23.41 -13.79 -13.02
N VAL A 590 -23.18 -12.54 -13.42
CA VAL A 590 -21.85 -11.94 -13.54
C VAL A 590 -21.64 -10.95 -12.40
N ILE A 591 -20.49 -11.04 -11.73
CA ILE A 591 -20.02 -10.06 -10.74
C ILE A 591 -18.71 -9.49 -11.29
N ALA A 592 -18.67 -8.18 -11.54
CA ALA A 592 -17.54 -7.51 -12.15
C ALA A 592 -17.37 -6.10 -11.58
N HIS A 593 -16.18 -5.52 -11.70
CA HIS A 593 -16.01 -4.08 -11.49
C HIS A 593 -16.67 -3.28 -12.61
N ALA A 594 -17.39 -2.19 -12.29
CA ALA A 594 -18.14 -1.37 -13.24
C ALA A 594 -17.39 -1.01 -14.54
N GLN A 595 -16.07 -0.79 -14.50
CA GLN A 595 -15.29 -0.43 -15.68
C GLN A 595 -15.29 -1.53 -16.77
N PHE A 596 -15.50 -2.78 -16.39
CA PHE A 596 -15.49 -3.95 -17.28
C PHE A 596 -16.87 -4.29 -17.86
N MET A 597 -17.94 -3.76 -17.28
CA MET A 597 -19.32 -4.06 -17.68
C MET A 597 -19.68 -3.75 -19.14
N PRO A 598 -19.26 -2.62 -19.74
CA PRO A 598 -19.60 -2.32 -21.14
C PRO A 598 -19.08 -3.38 -22.12
N SER A 599 -17.86 -3.88 -21.88
CA SER A 599 -17.22 -4.90 -22.71
C SER A 599 -17.80 -6.31 -22.48
N LEU A 600 -18.49 -6.54 -21.35
CA LEU A 600 -19.18 -7.80 -21.05
C LEU A 600 -20.49 -7.98 -21.81
N GLU A 601 -21.16 -6.91 -22.24
CA GLU A 601 -22.52 -6.97 -22.80
C GLU A 601 -22.68 -7.96 -23.98
N PRO A 602 -21.75 -8.11 -24.95
CA PRO A 602 -21.88 -9.10 -26.02
C PRO A 602 -21.94 -10.56 -25.53
N LEU A 603 -21.28 -10.87 -24.39
CA LEU A 603 -21.40 -12.17 -23.74
C LEU A 603 -22.77 -12.31 -23.05
N LEU A 604 -23.26 -11.25 -22.40
CA LEU A 604 -24.58 -11.25 -21.77
C LEU A 604 -25.69 -11.43 -22.83
N GLU A 605 -25.58 -10.77 -23.98
CA GLU A 605 -26.48 -10.96 -25.13
C GLU A 605 -26.47 -12.40 -25.64
N LEU A 606 -25.30 -13.03 -25.82
CA LEU A 606 -25.22 -14.45 -26.19
C LEU A 606 -25.93 -15.35 -25.15
N ARG A 607 -25.66 -15.15 -23.86
CA ARG A 607 -26.25 -15.96 -22.78
C ARG A 607 -27.78 -15.80 -22.73
N ARG A 608 -28.30 -14.58 -22.91
CA ARG A 608 -29.75 -14.33 -23.04
C ARG A 608 -30.33 -14.97 -24.33
N ALA A 609 -29.61 -14.90 -25.45
CA ALA A 609 -30.03 -15.53 -26.71
C ALA A 609 -30.02 -17.07 -26.66
N GLN A 610 -29.22 -17.66 -25.78
CA GLN A 610 -29.24 -19.09 -25.43
C GLN A 610 -30.39 -19.48 -24.49
N GLY A 611 -31.19 -18.50 -24.02
CA GLY A 611 -32.36 -18.73 -23.18
C GLY A 611 -32.08 -18.78 -21.67
N LEU A 612 -30.93 -18.27 -21.21
CA LEU A 612 -30.63 -18.13 -19.78
C LEU A 612 -31.19 -16.81 -19.25
N ASP A 613 -31.70 -16.82 -18.01
CA ASP A 613 -31.95 -15.60 -17.24
C ASP A 613 -30.59 -15.05 -16.74
N VAL A 614 -30.17 -13.90 -17.29
CA VAL A 614 -28.84 -13.30 -17.08
C VAL A 614 -28.94 -12.00 -16.28
N LEU A 615 -28.11 -11.89 -15.24
CA LEU A 615 -27.88 -10.64 -14.49
C LEU A 615 -26.38 -10.34 -14.43
N ALA A 616 -26.02 -9.07 -14.49
CA ALA A 616 -24.68 -8.57 -14.19
C ALA A 616 -24.77 -7.48 -13.11
N VAL A 617 -23.91 -7.52 -12.10
CA VAL A 617 -23.91 -6.59 -10.96
C VAL A 617 -22.51 -6.04 -10.70
N ASP A 618 -22.41 -4.75 -10.38
CA ASP A 618 -21.14 -4.17 -9.95
C ASP A 618 -20.74 -4.78 -8.60
N VAL A 619 -19.45 -5.00 -8.39
CA VAL A 619 -18.94 -5.48 -7.10
C VAL A 619 -19.07 -4.42 -6.01
N GLU A 620 -19.04 -3.13 -6.38
CA GLU A 620 -19.24 -2.02 -5.44
C GLU A 620 -20.69 -2.01 -4.90
N ASP A 621 -21.70 -2.29 -5.74
CA ASP A 621 -23.10 -2.50 -5.30
C ASP A 621 -23.23 -3.66 -4.30
N VAL A 622 -22.41 -4.70 -4.47
CA VAL A 622 -22.35 -5.84 -3.53
C VAL A 622 -21.72 -5.41 -2.20
N TYR A 623 -20.68 -4.56 -2.19
CA TYR A 623 -20.16 -3.99 -0.94
C TYR A 623 -21.18 -3.05 -0.27
N ASP A 624 -21.83 -2.15 -1.02
CA ASP A 624 -22.84 -1.22 -0.50
C ASP A 624 -24.01 -1.95 0.18
N GLU A 625 -24.58 -2.99 -0.44
CA GLU A 625 -25.68 -3.73 0.17
C GLU A 625 -25.26 -4.80 1.17
N TYR A 626 -24.15 -5.52 0.97
CA TYR A 626 -23.77 -6.71 1.77
C TYR A 626 -22.59 -6.51 2.72
N ASN A 627 -21.94 -5.34 2.73
CA ASN A 627 -20.95 -4.93 3.74
C ASN A 627 -21.00 -3.43 4.10
N ASN A 628 -22.10 -2.72 3.77
CA ASN A 628 -22.32 -1.30 4.08
C ASN A 628 -21.28 -0.35 3.44
N GLY A 629 -20.80 -0.70 2.23
CA GLY A 629 -19.83 0.08 1.45
C GLY A 629 -18.37 -0.19 1.78
N VAL A 630 -18.09 -1.02 2.80
CA VAL A 630 -16.73 -1.46 3.14
C VAL A 630 -16.32 -2.60 2.21
N PHE A 631 -15.14 -2.51 1.59
CA PHE A 631 -14.59 -3.59 0.75
C PHE A 631 -14.41 -4.88 1.57
N SER A 632 -14.92 -6.01 1.08
CA SER A 632 -14.62 -7.34 1.65
C SER A 632 -15.09 -8.48 0.73
N PRO A 633 -14.32 -9.58 0.55
CA PRO A 633 -14.81 -10.79 -0.12
C PRO A 633 -16.05 -11.40 0.55
N GLU A 634 -16.25 -11.18 1.86
CA GLU A 634 -17.44 -11.68 2.56
C GLU A 634 -18.74 -10.99 2.13
N ALA A 635 -18.67 -9.82 1.49
CA ALA A 635 -19.83 -9.22 0.83
C ALA A 635 -20.33 -10.12 -0.32
N ILE A 636 -19.40 -10.63 -1.13
CA ILE A 636 -19.67 -11.52 -2.27
C ILE A 636 -20.25 -12.84 -1.77
N ARG A 637 -19.66 -13.43 -0.71
CA ARG A 637 -20.22 -14.62 -0.06
C ARG A 637 -21.64 -14.37 0.44
N ARG A 638 -21.90 -13.28 1.18
CA ARG A 638 -23.23 -13.00 1.75
C ARG A 638 -24.29 -12.68 0.69
N PHE A 639 -23.92 -12.08 -0.43
CA PHE A 639 -24.81 -11.88 -1.59
C PHE A 639 -25.19 -13.21 -2.25
N LEU A 640 -24.21 -14.06 -2.52
CA LEU A 640 -24.45 -15.36 -3.15
C LEU A 640 -25.18 -16.33 -2.21
N ASP A 641 -24.90 -16.31 -0.91
CA ASP A 641 -25.64 -17.07 0.11
C ASP A 641 -27.12 -16.66 0.18
N ASP A 642 -27.45 -15.37 0.02
CA ASP A 642 -28.84 -14.88 -0.06
C ASP A 642 -29.55 -15.38 -1.33
N LEU A 643 -28.90 -15.26 -2.50
CA LEU A 643 -29.44 -15.81 -3.76
C LEU A 643 -29.60 -17.34 -3.71
N LEU A 644 -28.70 -18.06 -3.04
CA LEU A 644 -28.75 -19.52 -2.85
C LEU A 644 -29.69 -19.97 -1.72
N ALA A 645 -30.24 -19.04 -0.93
CA ALA A 645 -31.30 -19.29 0.05
C ALA A 645 -32.71 -18.99 -0.52
N LYS A 646 -32.80 -18.13 -1.53
CA LYS A 646 -34.03 -17.81 -2.26
C LYS A 646 -34.45 -18.96 -3.18
N ALA A 647 -35.74 -19.02 -3.50
CA ALA A 647 -36.27 -20.00 -4.46
C ALA A 647 -35.85 -19.62 -5.89
N GLY A 648 -35.00 -20.43 -6.52
CA GLY A 648 -34.37 -20.09 -7.79
C GLY A 648 -33.51 -21.22 -8.36
N ASN A 649 -32.78 -20.91 -9.43
CA ASN A 649 -31.93 -21.86 -10.15
C ASN A 649 -30.57 -21.25 -10.53
N LEU A 650 -29.89 -20.58 -9.59
CA LEU A 650 -28.55 -20.04 -9.82
C LEU A 650 -27.59 -21.17 -10.15
N ARG A 651 -27.18 -21.25 -11.42
CA ARG A 651 -26.37 -22.36 -11.95
C ARG A 651 -24.95 -21.94 -12.28
N TYR A 652 -24.74 -20.67 -12.63
CA TYR A 652 -23.46 -20.14 -13.08
C TYR A 652 -23.18 -18.80 -12.39
N VAL A 653 -21.99 -18.68 -11.82
CA VAL A 653 -21.43 -17.42 -11.30
C VAL A 653 -20.13 -17.15 -12.04
N PHE A 654 -20.04 -15.99 -12.70
CA PHE A 654 -18.87 -15.57 -13.46
C PHE A 654 -18.26 -14.31 -12.85
N LEU A 655 -17.08 -14.45 -12.27
CA LEU A 655 -16.33 -13.35 -11.63
C LEU A 655 -15.41 -12.73 -12.68
N VAL A 656 -15.53 -11.43 -12.93
CA VAL A 656 -14.73 -10.73 -13.96
C VAL A 656 -13.95 -9.59 -13.34
N GLY A 657 -12.66 -9.87 -13.15
CA GLY A 657 -11.72 -9.01 -12.46
C GLY A 657 -10.62 -9.85 -11.84
N ASP A 658 -9.41 -9.31 -11.86
CA ASP A 658 -8.27 -9.90 -11.18
C ASP A 658 -8.37 -9.77 -9.64
N ALA A 659 -7.63 -10.61 -8.93
CA ALA A 659 -7.62 -10.70 -7.47
C ALA A 659 -6.20 -10.87 -6.94
N THR A 660 -5.88 -10.23 -5.82
CA THR A 660 -4.63 -10.44 -5.08
C THR A 660 -4.92 -10.89 -3.65
N TYR A 661 -4.00 -11.69 -3.10
CA TYR A 661 -4.03 -12.07 -1.69
C TYR A 661 -3.64 -10.91 -0.75
N ASP A 662 -3.05 -9.85 -1.31
CA ASP A 662 -2.65 -8.63 -0.62
C ASP A 662 -3.79 -7.60 -0.64
N TYR A 663 -4.68 -7.67 0.34
CA TYR A 663 -5.82 -6.73 0.40
C TYR A 663 -5.42 -5.32 0.85
N ALA A 664 -4.27 -5.14 1.49
CA ALA A 664 -3.81 -3.85 2.02
C ALA A 664 -2.85 -3.11 1.08
N GLY A 665 -2.35 -3.76 0.02
CA GLY A 665 -1.40 -3.18 -0.93
C GLY A 665 0.02 -3.04 -0.36
N LEU A 666 0.44 -3.96 0.53
CA LEU A 666 1.77 -3.95 1.14
C LEU A 666 2.89 -4.32 0.14
N ARG A 667 2.53 -4.77 -1.05
CA ARG A 667 3.43 -5.11 -2.17
C ARG A 667 2.94 -4.44 -3.46
N ASP A 668 3.86 -3.85 -4.22
CA ASP A 668 3.60 -3.33 -5.56
C ASP A 668 2.95 -4.42 -6.44
N GLY A 669 1.67 -4.26 -6.79
CA GLY A 669 0.91 -5.40 -7.32
C GLY A 669 -0.48 -5.12 -7.90
N THR A 670 -1.11 -6.21 -8.32
CA THR A 670 -2.44 -6.25 -8.95
C THR A 670 -3.53 -5.71 -8.03
N PRO A 671 -4.39 -4.77 -8.48
CA PRO A 671 -5.56 -4.33 -7.72
C PRO A 671 -6.63 -5.42 -7.63
N ASN A 672 -7.31 -5.52 -6.47
CA ASN A 672 -8.49 -6.38 -6.31
C ASN A 672 -9.71 -5.79 -7.03
N PHE A 673 -9.89 -6.10 -8.32
CA PHE A 673 -11.09 -5.68 -9.05
C PHE A 673 -12.33 -6.52 -8.69
N VAL A 674 -12.14 -7.81 -8.42
CA VAL A 674 -13.15 -8.65 -7.73
C VAL A 674 -12.35 -9.59 -6.84
N PRO A 675 -12.37 -9.48 -5.50
CA PRO A 675 -11.53 -10.32 -4.64
C PRO A 675 -11.88 -11.81 -4.75
N THR A 676 -10.95 -12.66 -4.32
CA THR A 676 -11.17 -14.10 -4.09
C THR A 676 -11.28 -14.36 -2.58
N HIS A 677 -11.59 -15.59 -2.18
CA HIS A 677 -11.49 -16.00 -0.77
C HIS A 677 -10.20 -16.79 -0.52
N GLN A 678 -9.54 -16.57 0.62
CA GLN A 678 -8.33 -17.28 1.05
C GLN A 678 -8.67 -18.30 2.13
N GLN A 679 -9.05 -19.53 1.77
CA GLN A 679 -9.29 -20.56 2.78
C GLN A 679 -7.97 -20.98 3.42
N LEU A 680 -7.98 -21.10 4.75
CA LEU A 680 -6.91 -21.70 5.54
C LEU A 680 -7.28 -23.16 5.85
N VAL A 681 -6.46 -24.12 5.44
CA VAL A 681 -6.83 -25.55 5.47
C VAL A 681 -6.12 -26.28 6.60
N LYS A 682 -6.75 -26.29 7.78
CA LYS A 682 -6.33 -27.00 9.02
C LYS A 682 -6.19 -28.53 8.85
N GLU A 683 -6.71 -29.09 7.77
CA GLU A 683 -6.78 -30.54 7.53
C GLU A 683 -5.74 -31.03 6.50
N LEU A 684 -5.11 -30.12 5.76
CA LEU A 684 -4.03 -30.40 4.82
C LEU A 684 -2.72 -29.89 5.41
N SER A 685 -2.09 -30.73 6.23
CA SER A 685 -0.75 -30.52 6.79
C SER A 685 0.36 -30.61 5.71
N ILE A 686 0.25 -29.79 4.68
CA ILE A 686 1.27 -29.60 3.63
C ILE A 686 2.23 -28.56 4.19
N GLU A 687 3.44 -28.99 4.54
CA GLU A 687 4.47 -28.24 5.31
C GLU A 687 4.88 -26.86 4.73
N HIS A 688 4.38 -26.54 3.52
CA HIS A 688 4.83 -25.48 2.63
C HIS A 688 3.76 -24.45 2.22
N ALA A 689 2.45 -24.70 2.39
CA ALA A 689 1.39 -23.75 2.00
C ALA A 689 0.02 -24.01 2.69
N PRO A 690 -0.34 -23.27 3.75
CA PRO A 690 -1.60 -23.48 4.48
C PRO A 690 -2.81 -22.69 3.93
N THR A 691 -2.61 -21.79 2.96
CA THR A 691 -3.68 -20.96 2.37
C THR A 691 -3.63 -20.95 0.84
N PHE A 692 -4.79 -20.95 0.18
CA PHE A 692 -4.91 -20.74 -1.27
C PHE A 692 -6.19 -19.98 -1.65
N ALA A 693 -6.22 -19.43 -2.87
CA ALA A 693 -7.37 -18.76 -3.47
C ALA A 693 -8.45 -19.77 -3.89
N GLN A 694 -9.71 -19.52 -3.55
CA GLN A 694 -10.80 -20.49 -3.68
C GLN A 694 -12.15 -19.81 -3.91
N ASP A 695 -12.48 -19.50 -5.16
CA ASP A 695 -13.77 -18.87 -5.51
C ASP A 695 -14.99 -19.79 -5.27
N ASP A 696 -14.80 -21.11 -5.24
CA ASP A 696 -15.83 -22.11 -4.86
C ASP A 696 -16.45 -21.81 -3.47
N TYR A 697 -15.67 -21.18 -2.57
CA TYR A 697 -16.16 -20.73 -1.26
C TYR A 697 -17.43 -19.89 -1.36
N PHE A 698 -17.50 -19.01 -2.37
CA PHE A 698 -18.59 -18.06 -2.54
C PHE A 698 -19.95 -18.73 -2.82
N VAL A 699 -19.99 -20.02 -3.16
CA VAL A 699 -21.23 -20.73 -3.54
C VAL A 699 -21.54 -21.98 -2.70
N TYR A 700 -20.88 -22.19 -1.56
CA TYR A 700 -21.23 -23.27 -0.63
C TYR A 700 -22.60 -23.08 0.04
N GLY A 701 -23.11 -21.84 0.10
CA GLY A 701 -24.34 -21.52 0.80
C GLY A 701 -24.16 -21.41 2.32
N THR A 702 -25.20 -20.96 2.99
CA THR A 702 -25.21 -20.71 4.44
C THR A 702 -24.80 -21.92 5.27
N GLY A 703 -23.87 -21.71 6.21
CA GLY A 703 -23.33 -22.76 7.08
C GLY A 703 -22.53 -23.80 6.31
N GLY A 704 -21.46 -23.38 5.64
CA GLY A 704 -20.68 -24.22 4.74
C GLY A 704 -19.23 -23.82 4.60
N GLU A 705 -18.38 -24.40 5.45
CA GLU A 705 -17.08 -24.93 5.05
C GLU A 705 -17.25 -26.44 4.79
N GLY A 706 -16.40 -27.07 3.97
CA GLY A 706 -16.45 -28.52 3.72
C GLY A 706 -17.71 -29.04 3.00
N ARG A 707 -18.40 -28.17 2.24
CA ARG A 707 -19.59 -28.53 1.43
C ARG A 707 -19.27 -28.49 -0.06
N LEU A 708 -20.10 -29.11 -0.89
CA LEU A 708 -19.98 -29.02 -2.35
C LEU A 708 -20.49 -27.65 -2.86
N PRO A 709 -19.91 -27.09 -3.94
CA PRO A 709 -20.45 -25.92 -4.64
C PRO A 709 -21.91 -26.12 -5.04
N LYS A 710 -22.77 -25.12 -4.81
CA LYS A 710 -24.19 -25.17 -5.23
C LYS A 710 -24.41 -24.64 -6.66
N ALA A 711 -23.50 -23.83 -7.16
CA ALA A 711 -23.46 -23.32 -8.54
C ALA A 711 -22.05 -23.57 -9.12
N ALA A 712 -21.92 -23.54 -10.44
CA ALA A 712 -20.61 -23.57 -11.09
C ALA A 712 -20.01 -22.16 -11.08
N VAL A 713 -18.84 -21.99 -10.45
CA VAL A 713 -18.09 -20.72 -10.48
C VAL A 713 -17.05 -20.77 -11.59
N GLY A 714 -16.85 -19.65 -12.28
CA GLY A 714 -15.70 -19.40 -13.12
C GLY A 714 -15.20 -17.97 -12.93
N ARG A 715 -13.90 -17.75 -13.13
CA ARG A 715 -13.29 -16.42 -13.10
C ARG A 715 -12.61 -16.11 -14.42
N LEU A 716 -12.74 -14.86 -14.88
CA LEU A 716 -11.82 -14.23 -15.82
C LEU A 716 -10.90 -13.28 -15.02
N PRO A 717 -9.67 -13.71 -14.66
CA PRO A 717 -8.71 -12.83 -14.02
C PRO A 717 -8.21 -11.82 -15.06
N CYS A 718 -8.50 -10.54 -14.84
CA CYS A 718 -8.25 -9.48 -15.81
C CYS A 718 -8.13 -8.11 -15.14
N SER A 719 -7.16 -7.33 -15.59
CA SER A 719 -6.87 -5.98 -15.10
C SER A 719 -7.05 -4.89 -16.16
N ARG A 720 -7.37 -5.26 -17.40
CA ARG A 720 -7.50 -4.37 -18.56
C ARG A 720 -8.72 -4.73 -19.41
N ILE A 721 -9.30 -3.72 -20.09
CA ILE A 721 -10.53 -3.86 -20.88
C ILE A 721 -10.31 -4.76 -22.11
N GLU A 722 -9.19 -4.61 -22.82
CA GLU A 722 -9.01 -5.26 -24.13
C GLU A 722 -8.81 -6.77 -24.01
N ALA A 723 -8.28 -7.25 -22.87
CA ALA A 723 -8.19 -8.68 -22.56
C ALA A 723 -9.58 -9.32 -22.36
N ILE A 724 -10.53 -8.56 -21.83
CA ILE A 724 -11.93 -9.01 -21.64
C ILE A 724 -12.61 -9.08 -23.01
N GLU A 725 -12.45 -8.06 -23.84
CA GLU A 725 -12.98 -8.03 -25.20
C GLU A 725 -12.40 -9.16 -26.06
N ALA A 726 -11.10 -9.41 -25.98
CA ALA A 726 -10.44 -10.52 -26.65
C ALA A 726 -10.89 -11.89 -26.12
N TYR A 727 -11.06 -12.06 -24.80
CA TYR A 727 -11.64 -13.28 -24.23
C TYR A 727 -13.06 -13.52 -24.74
N ILE A 728 -13.92 -12.50 -24.74
CA ILE A 728 -15.30 -12.59 -25.18
C ILE A 728 -15.36 -12.89 -26.68
N ALA A 729 -14.53 -12.25 -27.51
CA ALA A 729 -14.43 -12.56 -28.93
C ALA A 729 -14.11 -14.05 -29.17
N LYS A 730 -13.17 -14.63 -28.40
CA LYS A 730 -12.84 -16.07 -28.45
C LYS A 730 -14.05 -16.95 -28.06
N VAL A 731 -14.82 -16.57 -27.03
CA VAL A 731 -16.06 -17.27 -26.62
C VAL A 731 -17.15 -17.19 -27.69
N LEU A 732 -17.39 -16.00 -28.25
CA LEU A 732 -18.38 -15.80 -29.31
C LEU A 732 -18.03 -16.62 -30.57
N GLU A 733 -16.77 -16.61 -31.02
CA GLU A 733 -16.34 -17.36 -32.22
C GLU A 733 -16.43 -18.89 -32.04
N TYR A 734 -16.16 -19.36 -30.81
CA TYR A 734 -16.27 -20.77 -30.43
C TYR A 734 -17.73 -21.24 -30.38
N GLU A 735 -18.61 -20.50 -29.71
CA GLU A 735 -20.00 -20.91 -29.46
C GLU A 735 -20.99 -20.56 -30.58
N GLN A 736 -20.84 -19.42 -31.26
CA GLN A 736 -21.70 -19.02 -32.38
C GLN A 736 -21.22 -19.54 -33.73
N GLY A 737 -19.93 -19.88 -33.84
CA GLY A 737 -19.33 -20.31 -35.10
C GLY A 737 -19.99 -21.58 -35.66
N PRO A 738 -20.08 -21.73 -37.00
CA PRO A 738 -20.92 -22.76 -37.62
C PRO A 738 -20.55 -24.17 -37.16
N ALA A 739 -21.59 -24.94 -36.82
CA ALA A 739 -21.49 -26.36 -36.50
C ALA A 739 -20.73 -27.08 -37.62
N PRO A 740 -19.67 -27.84 -37.31
CA PRO A 740 -18.66 -28.15 -38.31
C PRO A 740 -19.12 -29.21 -39.30
N LEU A 741 -19.51 -28.75 -40.49
CA LEU A 741 -19.75 -29.59 -41.66
C LEU A 741 -18.53 -30.47 -41.93
N ALA A 742 -18.77 -31.76 -42.23
CA ALA A 742 -17.75 -32.80 -42.17
C ALA A 742 -16.70 -32.77 -43.30
N SER A 743 -16.54 -31.64 -44.01
CA SER A 743 -15.81 -31.54 -45.28
C SER A 743 -14.98 -30.25 -45.46
N SER A 744 -14.73 -29.45 -44.42
CA SER A 744 -13.77 -28.33 -44.46
C SER A 744 -12.68 -28.50 -43.38
N ASP A 745 -11.42 -28.49 -43.81
CA ASP A 745 -10.26 -28.70 -42.92
C ASP A 745 -10.02 -27.54 -41.95
N GLU A 746 -10.50 -26.33 -42.26
CA GLU A 746 -10.25 -25.08 -41.51
C GLU A 746 -10.66 -25.17 -40.03
N ARG A 747 -11.66 -25.98 -39.69
CA ARG A 747 -12.05 -26.24 -38.29
C ARG A 747 -11.63 -27.62 -37.78
N ALA A 748 -10.88 -28.45 -38.53
CA ALA A 748 -10.57 -29.84 -38.16
C ALA A 748 -9.81 -30.05 -36.81
N TRP A 749 -9.43 -28.98 -36.12
CA TRP A 749 -8.86 -29.00 -34.77
C TRP A 749 -9.83 -29.47 -33.68
N TYR A 750 -11.16 -29.25 -33.77
CA TYR A 750 -12.11 -29.70 -32.71
C TYR A 750 -12.22 -31.24 -32.61
N LYS A 751 -11.63 -31.99 -33.55
CA LYS A 751 -11.50 -33.46 -33.51
C LYS A 751 -10.15 -33.94 -32.95
N ARG A 752 -9.29 -33.01 -32.50
CA ARG A 752 -7.93 -33.29 -32.04
C ARG A 752 -7.83 -32.98 -30.55
N ALA A 753 -7.18 -33.86 -29.82
CA ALA A 753 -6.79 -33.64 -28.43
C ALA A 753 -5.28 -33.76 -28.31
N VAL A 754 -4.67 -32.93 -27.46
CA VAL A 754 -3.26 -33.05 -27.09
C VAL A 754 -3.21 -33.77 -25.75
N LEU A 755 -2.54 -34.93 -25.71
CA LEU A 755 -2.38 -35.73 -24.51
C LEU A 755 -0.89 -35.74 -24.16
N ILE A 756 -0.55 -35.28 -22.96
CA ILE A 756 0.83 -35.15 -22.48
C ILE A 756 0.96 -35.98 -21.20
N SER A 757 2.03 -36.76 -21.11
CA SER A 757 2.50 -37.38 -19.87
C SER A 757 3.91 -36.88 -19.60
N SER A 758 4.23 -36.58 -18.34
CA SER A 758 5.63 -36.50 -17.92
C SER A 758 6.27 -37.90 -17.98
N PRO A 759 7.61 -37.98 -18.01
CA PRO A 759 8.32 -39.16 -17.54
C PRO A 759 8.00 -39.47 -16.07
N GLU A 760 8.26 -40.71 -15.66
CA GLU A 760 8.40 -41.14 -14.25
C GLU A 760 9.82 -40.84 -13.73
#